data_AF-A0A523PF73-F1
#
_entry.id   AF-A0A523PF73-F1
#
_cell.length_a   1.000
_cell.length_b   1.000
_cell.length_c   1.000
_cell.angle_alpha   90.00
_cell.angle_beta   90.00
_cell.angle_gamma   90.00
#
_symmetry.space_group_name_H-M   'P 1'
#
loop_
_entity.id
_entity.type
_entity.pdbx_description
1 polymer ?
#
loop_
_entity_poly.entity_id
_entity_poly.type
_entity_poly.pdbx_seq_one_letter_code
_entity_poly.pdbx_strand_id
1 'polypeptide(L)'
;MPRAAIIIGVLGLVLMWTDVSAMEALEPQWISFNAASPPPSELEIKRAKAQGIELEPRVGTALRGLIAKPEGAGPFPAVVMIHDCRGVRRYQHEWVRQLANWGYVALLVNSFFTRHAAGVCEKLLEWSNREVVGGRTFDAYGALDYLTTLSYVDPERIGVVGWAYTASLSVVSEAGAHSLLENKFKAAVAVSPSCRDTASGRFTVPVLVLAAGKDDWTLADPCKRMARGAEDGPWPVELKVYADAYHGFDDPEIGDGIYLTNAYNPNKNPARGATLRYQRAVHEDAAARVQAFLARHLNLEKTVGHLSAGLGSGDMAYAPTWVIDPDNPGDDVPPVGRSSFDIVFSNNGAYDLPFPFTRLIERIEQQLPRKRSGYSTLKKVLIPLGRSLQRNTAAPEFFKYPRVIVAVDTEPVSTTHGRLILLKDRLFLGYQEKSQVIEVISYNESAARFEFQVVTNYGPEGKPQVHYASRAICTSCHQNAAPIFPKAAWDETNGNRGVAARLLKEQPAFYGVAANSPSLAPAAIDNATDRANLFSAYQLLWRQGCSDDQNPARAIRCRAGAFAAMLQHRLGAFSRFDKRAPLYKDYFVPLLSKNWRKRWPRGLYIPNPNIPNREPLLTATPAAVPAELDPLNTRPPLTTWSVDRDLNRVILGLAEFIPEAELRRLDTYLFGHGLKTGARRQHFRGPCKFTRQGRLAAGDLFTVACHMSSEEDSTAFDLVTDVLIEAGKITSRSINSLVITDGTLFTGLTHSGGVIQPNGRHWVVNLDVSRGRSGRHVRLLSGTAVAGIQIRWPRTTDEMFPQEEQFTGTATLTLMDDFTPVNDAISALVQQSDKKRVHVFSSEPFRGTKVMQALFSQLGLTPTDWCCDDLTNMPPVNVASSSAPADLNLQVSLKEKAAVRSFYRYCATCHRTPSNSPPNFLYGDATQVRIKLAQCAPRILFRLHMWQLSADARPKSPMPPASVLRSARLSEELWRTSDELAHLKQYVTELMGLSGESTSHPEELMATGYENTPGCLPEPTKSANGN
;
A
#
# COMPACT_ATOMS: atom_id res chain seq x y z
N MET A 1 -8.11 -80.07 -12.25
CA MET A 1 -7.59 -79.91 -13.61
C MET A 1 -8.36 -78.79 -14.29
N PRO A 2 -7.74 -77.88 -15.07
CA PRO A 2 -6.37 -77.32 -14.97
C PRO A 2 -6.37 -75.77 -14.94
N ARG A 3 -5.51 -75.11 -14.13
CA ARG A 3 -4.20 -74.48 -14.45
C ARG A 3 -4.20 -73.31 -15.46
N ALA A 4 -3.88 -72.10 -14.98
CA ALA A 4 -2.88 -71.17 -15.54
C ALA A 4 -2.69 -69.98 -14.56
N ALA A 5 -1.65 -70.01 -13.73
CA ALA A 5 -0.38 -69.29 -13.91
C ALA A 5 -0.41 -67.85 -13.34
N ILE A 6 -0.04 -67.74 -12.06
CA ILE A 6 0.35 -66.50 -11.38
C ILE A 6 1.75 -66.13 -11.87
N ILE A 7 1.89 -64.97 -12.51
CA ILE A 7 3.19 -64.32 -12.73
C ILE A 7 3.26 -63.09 -11.83
N ILE A 8 4.25 -63.11 -10.95
CA ILE A 8 4.66 -62.06 -10.04
C ILE A 8 5.24 -60.90 -10.86
N GLY A 9 4.60 -59.75 -10.82
CA GLY A 9 5.15 -58.47 -11.28
C GLY A 9 5.38 -57.56 -10.08
N VAL A 10 6.61 -57.55 -9.58
CA VAL A 10 7.08 -56.57 -8.59
C VAL A 10 7.11 -55.21 -9.28
N LEU A 11 6.18 -54.32 -8.95
CA LEU A 11 6.26 -52.90 -9.25
C LEU A 11 6.12 -52.15 -7.93
N GLY A 12 7.27 -51.63 -7.51
CA GLY A 12 7.48 -50.98 -6.23
C GLY A 12 6.51 -49.83 -5.99
N LEU A 13 6.00 -49.80 -4.76
CA LEU A 13 5.36 -48.68 -4.13
C LEU A 13 6.35 -47.50 -4.09
N VAL A 14 6.33 -46.62 -5.10
CA VAL A 14 6.87 -45.27 -4.94
C VAL A 14 5.74 -44.43 -4.37
N LEU A 15 5.70 -44.37 -3.04
CA LEU A 15 4.99 -43.33 -2.30
C LEU A 15 5.52 -41.98 -2.78
N MET A 16 4.81 -41.31 -3.69
CA MET A 16 5.01 -39.90 -3.95
C MET A 16 4.57 -39.13 -2.71
N TRP A 17 5.51 -38.93 -1.80
CA TRP A 17 5.46 -37.84 -0.84
C TRP A 17 5.48 -36.54 -1.64
N THR A 18 4.32 -35.93 -1.86
CA THR A 18 4.26 -34.55 -2.33
C THR A 18 4.70 -33.67 -1.17
N ASP A 19 5.92 -33.17 -1.26
CA ASP A 19 6.52 -32.22 -0.34
C ASP A 19 5.58 -31.04 -0.04
N VAL A 20 5.23 -30.90 1.24
CA VAL A 20 4.55 -29.73 1.82
C VAL A 20 5.47 -28.49 1.82
N SER A 21 6.73 -28.63 1.41
CA SER A 21 7.80 -27.62 1.43
C SER A 21 7.61 -26.45 0.45
N ALA A 22 6.67 -26.52 -0.50
CA ALA A 22 6.47 -25.46 -1.51
C ALA A 22 5.78 -24.19 -0.97
N MET A 23 5.11 -24.25 0.19
CA MET A 23 4.36 -23.10 0.77
C MET A 23 5.19 -22.18 1.69
N GLU A 24 6.45 -22.49 1.97
CA GLU A 24 7.32 -21.67 2.84
C GLU A 24 8.00 -20.49 2.12
N ALA A 25 7.96 -20.47 0.79
CA ALA A 25 8.94 -19.77 -0.05
C ALA A 25 8.73 -18.26 -0.23
N LEU A 26 8.14 -17.54 0.73
CA LEU A 26 8.09 -16.06 0.77
C LEU A 26 8.11 -15.48 2.20
N GLU A 27 7.90 -16.30 3.22
CA GLU A 27 7.89 -15.81 4.61
C GLU A 27 9.31 -15.76 5.15
N PRO A 28 9.78 -14.60 5.67
CA PRO A 28 11.12 -14.52 6.23
C PRO A 28 11.31 -15.48 7.41
N GLN A 29 12.38 -16.28 7.36
CA GLN A 29 12.78 -17.28 8.35
C GLN A 29 14.09 -16.87 9.01
N TRP A 30 14.23 -17.14 10.30
CA TRP A 30 15.50 -16.91 11.00
C TRP A 30 16.41 -18.12 10.85
N ILE A 31 17.64 -17.88 10.40
CA ILE A 31 18.70 -18.88 10.24
C ILE A 31 19.92 -18.52 11.09
N SER A 32 20.82 -19.49 11.21
CA SER A 32 22.13 -19.31 11.83
C SER A 32 23.23 -19.67 10.82
N PHE A 33 24.31 -18.88 10.80
CA PHE A 33 25.49 -19.11 9.98
C PHE A 33 26.70 -18.44 10.64
N ASN A 34 27.92 -18.72 10.18
CA ASN A 34 29.13 -18.12 10.76
C ASN A 34 29.60 -16.93 9.91
N ALA A 35 30.15 -15.92 10.57
CA ALA A 35 30.94 -14.89 9.90
C ALA A 35 32.12 -15.53 9.16
N ALA A 36 32.61 -14.88 8.10
CA ALA A 36 33.86 -15.29 7.47
C ALA A 36 35.04 -15.05 8.43
N SER A 37 36.09 -15.84 8.29
CA SER A 37 37.33 -15.62 9.03
C SER A 37 38.40 -15.03 8.11
N PRO A 38 39.21 -14.06 8.57
CA PRO A 38 40.35 -13.61 7.79
C PRO A 38 41.34 -14.77 7.59
N PRO A 39 41.93 -14.92 6.39
CA PRO A 39 43.00 -15.88 6.18
C PRO A 39 44.21 -15.54 7.08
N PRO A 40 44.98 -16.55 7.53
CA PRO A 40 46.18 -16.31 8.32
C PRO A 40 47.18 -15.46 7.54
N SER A 41 47.77 -14.47 8.20
CA SER A 41 48.78 -13.60 7.62
C SER A 41 50.03 -14.38 7.23
N GLU A 42 50.82 -13.88 6.27
CA GLU A 42 52.09 -14.51 5.90
C GLU A 42 53.02 -14.73 7.11
N LEU A 43 52.98 -13.83 8.10
CA LEU A 43 53.76 -13.95 9.32
C LEU A 43 53.28 -15.11 10.20
N GLU A 44 51.96 -15.29 10.32
CA GLU A 44 51.38 -16.43 11.04
C GLU A 44 51.70 -17.75 10.33
N ILE A 45 51.59 -17.80 9.00
CA ILE A 45 51.97 -18.97 8.20
C ILE A 45 53.47 -19.28 8.36
N LYS A 46 54.34 -18.27 8.26
CA LYS A 46 55.79 -18.43 8.43
C LYS A 46 56.16 -18.89 9.85
N ARG A 47 55.49 -18.37 10.88
CA ARG A 47 55.70 -18.78 12.28
C ARG A 47 55.21 -20.20 12.55
N ALA A 48 54.01 -20.55 12.09
CA ALA A 48 53.46 -21.89 12.24
C ALA A 48 54.35 -22.92 11.53
N LYS A 49 54.79 -22.62 10.31
CA LYS A 49 55.76 -23.45 9.56
C LYS A 49 57.10 -23.60 10.28
N ALA A 50 57.62 -22.51 10.88
CA ALA A 50 58.85 -22.56 11.67
C ALA A 50 58.71 -23.35 12.99
N GLN A 51 57.48 -23.53 13.47
CA GLN A 51 57.15 -24.25 14.70
C GLN A 51 56.61 -25.67 14.45
N GLY A 52 56.50 -26.11 13.19
CA GLY A 52 55.92 -27.40 12.84
C GLY A 52 54.42 -27.52 13.14
N ILE A 53 53.71 -26.39 13.24
CA ILE A 53 52.28 -26.32 13.55
C ILE A 53 51.49 -26.17 12.25
N GLU A 54 50.49 -27.04 12.04
CA GLU A 54 49.48 -26.86 11.01
C GLU A 54 48.39 -25.90 11.51
N LEU A 55 48.04 -24.90 10.71
CA LEU A 55 47.06 -23.88 11.11
C LEU A 55 45.64 -24.35 10.79
N GLU A 56 44.87 -24.62 11.83
CA GLU A 56 43.44 -24.94 11.68
C GLU A 56 42.63 -23.72 11.19
N PRO A 57 41.60 -23.92 10.35
CA PRO A 57 40.69 -22.86 9.93
C PRO A 57 40.00 -22.22 11.14
N ARG A 58 40.11 -20.90 11.28
CA ARG A 58 39.38 -20.16 12.31
C ARG A 58 37.89 -20.24 12.01
N VAL A 59 37.08 -20.71 12.95
CA VAL A 59 35.61 -20.63 12.85
C VAL A 59 35.20 -19.21 13.22
N GLY A 60 34.53 -18.50 12.29
CA GLY A 60 34.05 -17.14 12.54
C GLY A 60 32.86 -17.12 13.49
N THR A 61 32.57 -15.94 14.05
CA THR A 61 31.50 -15.73 15.03
C THR A 61 30.15 -16.23 14.50
N ALA A 62 29.42 -16.99 15.31
CA ALA A 62 28.06 -17.39 14.98
C ALA A 62 27.16 -16.15 14.88
N LEU A 63 26.35 -16.09 13.82
CA LEU A 63 25.44 -14.99 13.51
C LEU A 63 24.02 -15.52 13.33
N ARG A 64 23.06 -14.61 13.46
CA ARG A 64 21.65 -14.83 13.10
C ARG A 64 21.34 -13.98 11.87
N GLY A 65 20.50 -14.51 10.99
CA GLY A 65 20.00 -13.74 9.85
C GLY A 65 18.55 -14.07 9.52
N LEU A 66 17.87 -13.13 8.89
CA LEU A 66 16.51 -13.29 8.41
C LEU A 66 16.54 -13.50 6.89
N ILE A 67 16.19 -14.69 6.43
CA ILE A 67 16.22 -15.08 5.02
C ILE A 67 14.80 -15.19 4.45
N ALA A 68 14.59 -14.71 3.24
CA ALA A 68 13.43 -15.05 2.42
C ALA A 68 13.92 -15.43 1.03
N LYS A 69 13.27 -16.39 0.39
CA LYS A 69 13.54 -16.76 -1.02
C LYS A 69 12.31 -16.46 -1.88
N PRO A 70 12.44 -16.47 -3.21
CA PRO A 70 11.30 -16.53 -4.11
C PRO A 70 10.69 -17.94 -4.16
N GLU A 71 9.45 -18.03 -4.66
CA GLU A 71 8.82 -19.32 -4.95
C GLU A 71 9.48 -20.00 -6.15
N GLY A 72 9.61 -21.34 -6.09
CA GLY A 72 10.28 -22.16 -7.10
C GLY A 72 11.59 -22.81 -6.62
N ALA A 73 12.19 -23.62 -7.49
CA ALA A 73 13.37 -24.43 -7.20
C ALA A 73 14.71 -23.66 -7.29
N GLY A 74 14.72 -22.49 -7.93
CA GLY A 74 15.96 -21.75 -8.21
C GLY A 74 16.71 -22.30 -9.43
N PRO A 75 18.01 -21.97 -9.60
CA PRO A 75 18.80 -21.11 -8.74
C PRO A 75 18.45 -19.62 -8.93
N PHE A 76 18.25 -18.91 -7.82
CA PHE A 76 17.88 -17.50 -7.79
C PHE A 76 19.10 -16.60 -7.57
N PRO A 77 19.12 -15.37 -8.11
CA PRO A 77 20.07 -14.37 -7.63
C PRO A 77 19.79 -14.07 -6.15
N ALA A 78 20.80 -13.62 -5.40
CA ALA A 78 20.65 -13.35 -3.97
C ALA A 78 21.15 -11.95 -3.60
N VAL A 79 20.67 -11.44 -2.47
CA VAL A 79 21.03 -10.12 -1.94
C VAL A 79 21.27 -10.24 -0.44
N VAL A 80 22.49 -9.96 -0.01
CA VAL A 80 22.85 -9.81 1.41
C VAL A 80 22.50 -8.39 1.85
N MET A 81 21.81 -8.26 2.99
CA MET A 81 21.42 -6.97 3.55
C MET A 81 22.12 -6.72 4.88
N ILE A 82 22.69 -5.53 5.05
CA ILE A 82 23.44 -5.13 6.26
C ILE A 82 22.76 -3.90 6.90
N HIS A 83 22.23 -4.06 8.12
CA HIS A 83 21.45 -3.02 8.83
C HIS A 83 22.28 -1.78 9.23
N ASP A 84 21.65 -0.65 9.54
CA ASP A 84 22.35 0.54 10.05
C ASP A 84 22.84 0.39 11.52
N CYS A 85 23.45 1.43 12.10
CA CYS A 85 24.00 1.39 13.47
C CYS A 85 22.95 1.19 14.58
N ARG A 86 21.65 1.32 14.27
CA ARG A 86 20.54 1.10 15.20
C ARG A 86 20.25 -0.40 15.37
N GLY A 87 20.88 -1.28 14.57
CA GLY A 87 20.58 -2.70 14.55
C GLY A 87 19.45 -3.04 13.58
N VAL A 88 18.98 -4.29 13.62
CA VAL A 88 17.83 -4.71 12.80
C VAL A 88 16.57 -3.92 13.18
N ARG A 89 15.85 -3.43 12.18
CA ARG A 89 14.60 -2.66 12.31
C ARG A 89 13.49 -3.25 11.44
N ARG A 90 12.24 -2.91 11.74
CA ARG A 90 11.07 -3.51 11.07
C ARG A 90 11.05 -3.21 9.57
N TYR A 91 11.42 -1.99 9.18
CA TYR A 91 11.45 -1.60 7.76
C TYR A 91 12.40 -2.50 6.93
N GLN A 92 13.47 -3.03 7.53
CA GLN A 92 14.40 -3.95 6.86
C GLN A 92 13.80 -5.34 6.67
N HIS A 93 12.87 -5.77 7.53
CA HIS A 93 12.11 -7.01 7.30
C HIS A 93 11.19 -6.86 6.09
N GLU A 94 10.62 -5.66 5.88
CA GLU A 94 9.83 -5.37 4.69
C GLU A 94 10.71 -5.38 3.43
N TRP A 95 11.93 -4.85 3.49
CA TRP A 95 12.91 -4.96 2.40
C TRP A 95 13.28 -6.41 2.08
N VAL A 96 13.44 -7.30 3.08
CA VAL A 96 13.66 -8.74 2.84
C VAL A 96 12.52 -9.33 2.02
N ARG A 97 11.26 -9.04 2.40
CA ARG A 97 10.08 -9.50 1.64
C ARG A 97 10.01 -8.89 0.25
N GLN A 98 10.33 -7.61 0.14
CA GLN A 98 10.27 -6.89 -1.12
C GLN A 98 11.30 -7.45 -2.13
N LEU A 99 12.53 -7.72 -1.69
CA LEU A 99 13.55 -8.36 -2.51
C LEU A 99 13.17 -9.79 -2.90
N ALA A 100 12.62 -10.58 -1.98
CA ALA A 100 12.07 -11.91 -2.29
C ALA A 100 10.96 -11.85 -3.34
N ASN A 101 10.05 -10.88 -3.21
CA ASN A 101 8.99 -10.63 -4.17
C ASN A 101 9.51 -10.11 -5.53
N TRP A 102 10.68 -9.48 -5.56
CA TRP A 102 11.38 -9.10 -6.79
C TRP A 102 12.17 -10.25 -7.41
N GLY A 103 12.21 -11.44 -6.80
CA GLY A 103 12.87 -12.62 -7.35
C GLY A 103 14.28 -12.87 -6.83
N TYR A 104 14.67 -12.28 -5.69
CA TYR A 104 15.96 -12.50 -5.04
C TYR A 104 15.85 -13.35 -3.78
N VAL A 105 16.83 -14.21 -3.50
CA VAL A 105 17.03 -14.70 -2.13
C VAL A 105 17.59 -13.55 -1.30
N ALA A 106 16.83 -13.04 -0.34
CA ALA A 106 17.24 -11.91 0.50
C ALA A 106 17.65 -12.41 1.89
N LEU A 107 18.87 -12.08 2.32
CA LEU A 107 19.39 -12.44 3.65
C LEU A 107 19.81 -11.19 4.42
N LEU A 108 19.02 -10.81 5.42
CA LEU A 108 19.34 -9.74 6.36
C LEU A 108 20.20 -10.26 7.52
N VAL A 109 21.43 -9.77 7.61
CA VAL A 109 22.41 -10.18 8.62
C VAL A 109 22.19 -9.38 9.90
N ASN A 110 22.04 -10.07 11.05
CA ASN A 110 21.93 -9.44 12.36
C ASN A 110 23.29 -9.42 13.07
N SER A 111 24.15 -8.47 12.71
CA SER A 111 25.52 -8.33 13.23
C SER A 111 25.59 -8.07 14.74
N PHE A 112 24.52 -7.58 15.36
CA PHE A 112 24.57 -7.12 16.76
C PHE A 112 23.99 -8.13 17.76
N PHE A 113 23.08 -9.01 17.34
CA PHE A 113 22.41 -9.94 18.23
C PHE A 113 23.36 -10.85 19.01
N THR A 114 24.26 -11.55 18.30
CA THR A 114 25.21 -12.49 18.92
C THR A 114 26.36 -11.78 19.64
N ARG A 115 26.45 -10.46 19.50
CA ARG A 115 27.42 -9.60 20.18
C ARG A 115 26.78 -8.75 21.29
N HIS A 116 25.54 -9.07 21.66
CA HIS A 116 24.78 -8.44 22.75
C HIS A 116 24.70 -6.90 22.66
N ALA A 117 24.64 -6.36 21.44
CA ALA A 117 24.49 -4.93 21.21
C ALA A 117 23.06 -4.62 20.72
N ALA A 118 22.40 -3.63 21.34
CA ALA A 118 21.08 -3.15 20.89
C ALA A 118 21.18 -2.06 19.80
N GLY A 119 22.38 -1.52 19.59
CA GLY A 119 22.72 -0.44 18.68
C GLY A 119 24.02 0.23 19.12
N VAL A 120 24.74 0.83 18.19
CA VAL A 120 26.09 1.39 18.41
C VAL A 120 26.21 2.85 17.99
N CYS A 121 25.10 3.49 17.62
CA CYS A 121 25.10 4.84 17.05
C CYS A 121 25.73 5.90 17.96
N GLU A 122 25.70 5.74 19.29
CA GLU A 122 26.26 6.71 20.25
C GLU A 122 27.79 6.61 20.40
N LYS A 123 28.37 5.45 20.06
CA LYS A 123 29.76 5.09 20.37
C LYS A 123 30.50 4.51 19.16
N LEU A 124 30.15 4.95 17.95
CA LEU A 124 30.69 4.41 16.69
C LEU A 124 32.22 4.34 16.65
N LEU A 125 32.93 5.38 17.14
CA LEU A 125 34.39 5.39 17.22
C LEU A 125 34.96 4.43 18.27
N GLU A 126 34.33 4.29 19.43
CA GLU A 126 34.80 3.38 20.48
C GLU A 126 34.67 1.90 20.04
N TRP A 127 33.72 1.62 19.15
CA TRP A 127 33.39 0.27 18.71
C TRP A 127 34.03 -0.10 17.36
N SER A 128 34.58 0.87 16.61
CA SER A 128 35.14 0.66 15.27
C SER A 128 36.26 -0.40 15.24
N ASN A 129 37.12 -0.43 16.26
CA ASN A 129 38.20 -1.40 16.41
C ASN A 129 37.78 -2.68 17.16
N ARG A 130 36.51 -2.77 17.60
CA ARG A 130 35.96 -3.97 18.24
C ARG A 130 35.24 -4.83 17.21
N GLU A 131 35.13 -6.12 17.50
CA GLU A 131 34.47 -7.10 16.64
C GLU A 131 33.04 -6.68 16.23
N VAL A 132 32.34 -5.92 17.07
CA VAL A 132 30.95 -5.50 16.85
C VAL A 132 30.79 -4.57 15.63
N VAL A 133 31.74 -3.66 15.36
CA VAL A 133 31.70 -2.79 14.18
C VAL A 133 32.75 -3.21 13.16
N GLY A 134 33.96 -3.57 13.60
CA GLY A 134 35.04 -4.02 12.71
C GLY A 134 34.79 -5.39 12.07
N GLY A 135 34.00 -6.27 12.70
CA GLY A 135 33.67 -7.60 12.18
C GLY A 135 32.59 -7.61 11.11
N ARG A 136 31.87 -6.50 10.89
CA ARG A 136 30.68 -6.47 10.02
C ARG A 136 30.97 -6.72 8.53
N THR A 137 32.20 -6.42 8.09
CA THR A 137 32.68 -6.78 6.75
C THR A 137 32.71 -8.31 6.62
N PHE A 138 33.25 -9.01 7.62
CA PHE A 138 33.31 -10.47 7.65
C PHE A 138 31.95 -11.13 7.87
N ASP A 139 31.03 -10.46 8.59
CA ASP A 139 29.64 -10.92 8.69
C ASP A 139 28.96 -10.98 7.30
N ALA A 140 29.18 -9.95 6.47
CA ALA A 140 28.62 -9.89 5.12
C ALA A 140 29.19 -11.00 4.22
N TYR A 141 30.49 -11.28 4.33
CA TYR A 141 31.12 -12.38 3.60
C TYR A 141 30.71 -13.76 4.14
N GLY A 142 30.52 -13.92 5.45
CA GLY A 142 29.97 -15.17 6.00
C GLY A 142 28.54 -15.43 5.53
N ALA A 143 27.75 -14.38 5.33
CA ALA A 143 26.43 -14.47 4.72
C ALA A 143 26.52 -14.84 3.22
N LEU A 144 27.49 -14.28 2.50
CA LEU A 144 27.79 -14.65 1.11
C LEU A 144 28.16 -16.14 1.02
N ASP A 145 29.12 -16.59 1.83
CA ASP A 145 29.56 -17.99 1.88
C ASP A 145 28.41 -18.94 2.27
N TYR A 146 27.58 -18.56 3.23
CA TYR A 146 26.39 -19.34 3.56
C TYR A 146 25.44 -19.46 2.36
N LEU A 147 25.18 -18.36 1.65
CA LEU A 147 24.28 -18.37 0.50
C LEU A 147 24.81 -19.24 -0.64
N THR A 148 26.13 -19.33 -0.86
CA THR A 148 26.70 -20.21 -1.91
C THR A 148 26.54 -21.70 -1.61
N THR A 149 26.29 -22.07 -0.35
CA THR A 149 26.00 -23.48 0.03
C THR A 149 24.58 -23.91 -0.30
N LEU A 150 23.68 -22.96 -0.60
CA LEU A 150 22.27 -23.25 -0.83
C LEU A 150 22.03 -23.61 -2.30
N SER A 151 21.49 -24.81 -2.55
CA SER A 151 21.26 -25.32 -3.91
C SER A 151 20.32 -24.47 -4.77
N TYR A 152 19.48 -23.65 -4.15
CA TYR A 152 18.55 -22.74 -4.81
C TYR A 152 19.10 -21.32 -5.00
N VAL A 153 20.36 -21.05 -4.64
CA VAL A 153 21.04 -19.78 -4.88
C VAL A 153 22.04 -19.94 -6.02
N ASP A 154 22.10 -18.94 -6.88
CA ASP A 154 23.14 -18.83 -7.89
C ASP A 154 24.36 -18.08 -7.31
N PRO A 155 25.49 -18.77 -7.07
CA PRO A 155 26.67 -18.15 -6.47
C PRO A 155 27.28 -17.05 -7.34
N GLU A 156 27.01 -17.05 -8.65
CA GLU A 156 27.51 -16.04 -9.58
C GLU A 156 26.65 -14.77 -9.62
N ARG A 157 25.56 -14.70 -8.83
CA ARG A 157 24.60 -13.58 -8.86
C ARG A 157 24.20 -13.12 -7.46
N ILE A 158 25.18 -12.85 -6.60
CA ILE A 158 24.96 -12.35 -5.23
C ILE A 158 25.40 -10.89 -5.10
N GLY A 159 24.45 -10.02 -4.74
CA GLY A 159 24.70 -8.60 -4.45
C GLY A 159 24.61 -8.26 -2.95
N VAL A 160 24.91 -7.00 -2.61
CA VAL A 160 24.81 -6.48 -1.23
C VAL A 160 24.08 -5.14 -1.17
N VAL A 161 23.25 -4.95 -0.15
CA VAL A 161 22.56 -3.68 0.16
C VAL A 161 22.86 -3.29 1.62
N GLY A 162 23.18 -2.02 1.88
CA GLY A 162 23.42 -1.53 3.24
C GLY A 162 23.04 -0.07 3.48
N TRP A 163 22.88 0.30 4.74
CA TRP A 163 22.41 1.62 5.19
C TRP A 163 23.40 2.37 6.10
N ALA A 164 23.61 3.66 5.88
CA ALA A 164 24.41 4.51 6.78
C ALA A 164 25.87 4.03 6.96
N TYR A 165 26.29 3.82 8.21
CA TYR A 165 27.62 3.32 8.58
C TYR A 165 27.69 1.79 8.41
N THR A 166 27.60 1.32 7.18
CA THR A 166 27.60 -0.12 6.85
C THR A 166 28.74 -0.55 5.95
N ALA A 167 29.05 -1.83 6.04
CA ALA A 167 30.10 -2.47 5.25
C ALA A 167 29.77 -2.65 3.76
N SER A 168 28.56 -2.31 3.28
CA SER A 168 28.15 -2.57 1.88
C SER A 168 29.07 -1.95 0.84
N LEU A 169 29.66 -0.77 1.11
CA LEU A 169 30.67 -0.16 0.24
C LEU A 169 32.09 -0.70 0.52
N SER A 170 32.42 -1.04 1.76
CA SER A 170 33.75 -1.54 2.12
C SER A 170 34.00 -2.97 1.63
N VAL A 171 32.95 -3.80 1.54
CA VAL A 171 33.07 -5.18 1.02
C VAL A 171 33.40 -5.24 -0.46
N VAL A 172 33.21 -4.15 -1.21
CA VAL A 172 33.48 -4.08 -2.67
C VAL A 172 34.57 -3.08 -3.04
N SER A 173 35.24 -2.48 -2.05
CA SER A 173 36.36 -1.57 -2.31
C SER A 173 37.63 -2.34 -2.66
N GLU A 174 38.42 -1.85 -3.62
CA GLU A 174 39.72 -2.43 -4.01
C GLU A 174 40.70 -2.52 -2.82
N ALA A 175 40.63 -1.57 -1.88
CA ALA A 175 41.51 -1.51 -0.70
C ALA A 175 40.98 -2.34 0.50
N GLY A 176 39.87 -3.07 0.34
CA GLY A 176 39.17 -3.76 1.42
C GLY A 176 39.41 -5.27 1.49
N ALA A 177 38.68 -5.94 2.39
CA ALA A 177 38.72 -7.41 2.58
C ALA A 177 38.30 -8.22 1.33
N HIS A 178 37.79 -7.53 0.29
CA HIS A 178 37.53 -8.13 -1.00
C HIS A 178 38.74 -8.86 -1.58
N SER A 179 39.97 -8.39 -1.39
CA SER A 179 41.16 -9.08 -1.89
C SER A 179 41.50 -10.38 -1.13
N LEU A 180 40.93 -10.56 0.07
CA LEU A 180 41.32 -11.62 1.01
C LEU A 180 40.40 -12.85 1.02
N LEU A 181 39.20 -12.75 0.43
CA LEU A 181 38.15 -13.78 0.57
C LEU A 181 37.77 -14.37 -0.79
N GLU A 182 37.51 -15.68 -0.88
CA GLU A 182 37.34 -16.37 -2.17
C GLU A 182 36.07 -15.94 -2.92
N ASN A 183 34.91 -16.02 -2.27
CA ASN A 183 33.63 -15.61 -2.85
C ASN A 183 33.51 -14.09 -2.92
N LYS A 184 32.94 -13.57 -4.01
CA LYS A 184 32.82 -12.13 -4.26
C LYS A 184 31.38 -11.70 -4.52
N PHE A 185 30.99 -10.54 -3.99
CA PHE A 185 29.77 -9.85 -4.44
C PHE A 185 29.89 -9.40 -5.89
N LYS A 186 28.75 -9.24 -6.56
CA LYS A 186 28.65 -8.88 -7.99
C LYS A 186 28.05 -7.49 -8.23
N ALA A 187 27.41 -6.91 -7.21
CA ALA A 187 26.85 -5.55 -7.23
C ALA A 187 26.67 -5.05 -5.79
N ALA A 188 26.78 -3.73 -5.57
CA ALA A 188 26.55 -3.12 -4.26
C ALA A 188 25.61 -1.91 -4.32
N VAL A 189 24.76 -1.78 -3.30
CA VAL A 189 23.85 -0.65 -3.10
C VAL A 189 24.05 -0.07 -1.71
N ALA A 190 24.12 1.25 -1.62
CA ALA A 190 24.28 1.96 -0.36
C ALA A 190 23.24 3.09 -0.22
N VAL A 191 22.44 3.02 0.85
CA VAL A 191 21.30 3.93 1.11
C VAL A 191 21.62 4.83 2.31
N SER A 192 21.49 6.15 2.12
CA SER A 192 21.96 7.17 3.07
C SER A 192 23.34 6.87 3.66
N PRO A 193 24.38 6.49 2.87
CA PRO A 193 25.61 5.95 3.44
C PRO A 193 26.60 7.02 3.89
N SER A 194 27.50 6.63 4.80
CA SER A 194 28.77 7.35 4.95
C SER A 194 29.73 6.94 3.83
N CYS A 195 30.19 7.90 3.01
CA CYS A 195 31.16 7.66 1.94
C CYS A 195 32.58 8.16 2.27
N ARG A 196 32.88 8.44 3.55
CA ARG A 196 34.17 9.03 3.96
C ARG A 196 35.34 8.06 3.74
N ASP A 197 35.17 6.81 4.11
CA ASP A 197 36.23 5.79 4.09
C ASP A 197 36.44 5.16 2.72
N THR A 198 35.56 5.47 1.76
CA THR A 198 35.62 5.02 0.36
C THR A 198 35.84 6.17 -0.62
N ALA A 199 36.39 7.30 -0.15
CA ALA A 199 36.55 8.52 -0.93
C ALA A 199 37.39 8.35 -2.22
N SER A 200 38.19 7.29 -2.34
CA SER A 200 38.93 6.96 -3.57
C SER A 200 38.04 6.57 -4.75
N GLY A 201 36.80 6.11 -4.49
CA GLY A 201 35.88 5.66 -5.55
C GLY A 201 36.29 4.37 -6.26
N ARG A 202 37.33 3.67 -5.78
CA ARG A 202 37.86 2.45 -6.40
C ARG A 202 37.10 1.21 -5.91
N PHE A 203 36.24 0.67 -6.76
CA PHE A 203 35.40 -0.49 -6.50
C PHE A 203 35.65 -1.62 -7.49
N THR A 204 35.37 -2.87 -7.08
CA THR A 204 35.56 -4.07 -7.91
C THR A 204 34.30 -4.52 -8.65
N VAL A 205 33.16 -3.88 -8.38
CA VAL A 205 31.85 -4.16 -9.01
C VAL A 205 31.04 -2.88 -9.20
N PRO A 206 29.96 -2.90 -9.99
CA PRO A 206 29.01 -1.79 -10.07
C PRO A 206 28.45 -1.39 -8.70
N VAL A 207 28.33 -0.07 -8.46
CA VAL A 207 27.83 0.50 -7.21
C VAL A 207 26.73 1.54 -7.46
N LEU A 208 25.61 1.42 -6.74
CA LEU A 208 24.57 2.45 -6.64
C LEU A 208 24.61 3.12 -5.26
N VAL A 209 24.61 4.45 -5.24
CA VAL A 209 24.56 5.25 -4.01
C VAL A 209 23.36 6.18 -4.01
N LEU A 210 22.53 6.06 -2.98
CA LEU A 210 21.32 6.85 -2.77
C LEU A 210 21.53 7.77 -1.56
N ALA A 211 22.02 8.99 -1.80
CA ALA A 211 22.40 9.95 -0.77
C ALA A 211 21.30 10.99 -0.48
N ALA A 212 21.23 11.44 0.78
CA ALA A 212 20.26 12.43 1.26
C ALA A 212 20.90 13.84 1.32
N GLY A 213 20.26 14.83 0.71
CA GLY A 213 20.82 16.17 0.54
C GLY A 213 20.78 17.07 1.78
N LYS A 214 19.83 16.83 2.69
CA LYS A 214 19.68 17.48 4.02
C LYS A 214 20.16 16.60 5.17
N ASP A 215 20.91 15.57 4.87
CA ASP A 215 21.51 14.70 5.87
C ASP A 215 22.56 15.48 6.68
N ASP A 216 22.33 15.63 7.98
CA ASP A 216 23.25 16.30 8.90
C ASP A 216 24.27 15.35 9.54
N TRP A 217 24.19 14.05 9.21
CA TRP A 217 24.94 12.98 9.86
C TRP A 217 25.90 12.29 8.89
N THR A 218 25.40 11.76 7.78
CA THR A 218 26.19 11.24 6.66
C THR A 218 26.08 12.17 5.47
N LEU A 219 26.88 13.24 5.51
CA LEU A 219 26.84 14.30 4.48
C LEU A 219 26.96 13.73 3.06
N ALA A 220 26.20 14.29 2.13
CA ALA A 220 26.24 13.86 0.72
C ALA A 220 27.56 14.21 -0.01
N ASP A 221 28.29 15.23 0.44
CA ASP A 221 29.51 15.71 -0.24
C ASP A 221 30.65 14.68 -0.32
N PRO A 222 30.96 13.90 0.74
CA PRO A 222 31.79 12.71 0.64
C PRO A 222 31.37 11.77 -0.51
N CYS A 223 30.08 11.51 -0.67
CA CYS A 223 29.60 10.61 -1.73
C CYS A 223 29.78 11.22 -3.13
N LYS A 224 29.60 12.55 -3.27
CA LYS A 224 29.92 13.27 -4.52
C LYS A 224 31.41 13.19 -4.87
N ARG A 225 32.30 13.30 -3.87
CA ARG A 225 33.76 13.15 -4.09
C ARG A 225 34.13 11.72 -4.49
N MET A 226 33.57 10.73 -3.80
CA MET A 226 33.75 9.32 -4.14
C MET A 226 33.26 9.02 -5.57
N ALA A 227 32.08 9.51 -5.96
CA ALA A 227 31.57 9.29 -7.31
C ALA A 227 32.48 9.89 -8.39
N ARG A 228 33.01 11.11 -8.16
CA ARG A 228 34.03 11.71 -9.04
C ARG A 228 35.31 10.88 -9.11
N GLY A 229 35.81 10.38 -7.97
CA GLY A 229 36.99 9.51 -7.95
C GLY A 229 36.79 8.17 -8.67
N ALA A 230 35.53 7.75 -8.84
CA ALA A 230 35.17 6.53 -9.56
C ALA A 230 35.05 6.73 -11.09
N GLU A 231 35.04 7.96 -11.60
CA GLU A 231 34.90 8.25 -13.05
C GLU A 231 36.05 7.64 -13.86
N ASP A 232 37.25 7.61 -13.29
CA ASP A 232 38.47 7.02 -13.89
C ASP A 232 38.66 5.53 -13.54
N GLY A 233 37.70 4.91 -12.85
CA GLY A 233 37.72 3.51 -12.42
C GLY A 233 37.05 2.56 -13.41
N PRO A 234 37.29 1.24 -13.31
CA PRO A 234 36.63 0.24 -14.16
C PRO A 234 35.11 0.15 -13.92
N TRP A 235 34.62 0.68 -12.80
CA TRP A 235 33.21 0.68 -12.41
C TRP A 235 32.79 2.06 -11.88
N PRO A 236 32.20 2.94 -12.70
CA PRO A 236 31.70 4.22 -12.23
C PRO A 236 30.54 4.03 -11.23
N VAL A 237 30.43 4.94 -10.26
CA VAL A 237 29.37 4.91 -9.25
C VAL A 237 28.12 5.62 -9.76
N GLU A 238 26.96 4.95 -9.76
CA GLU A 238 25.67 5.59 -9.99
C GLU A 238 25.23 6.34 -8.72
N LEU A 239 25.44 7.65 -8.67
CA LEU A 239 25.09 8.49 -7.52
C LEU A 239 23.77 9.24 -7.76
N LYS A 240 22.77 9.00 -6.91
CA LYS A 240 21.57 9.83 -6.78
C LYS A 240 21.60 10.60 -5.46
N VAL A 241 21.64 11.92 -5.53
CA VAL A 241 21.42 12.81 -4.38
C VAL A 241 19.98 13.31 -4.40
N TYR A 242 19.24 13.07 -3.32
CA TYR A 242 17.91 13.61 -3.10
C TYR A 242 18.01 14.94 -2.34
N ALA A 243 17.96 16.06 -3.07
CA ALA A 243 18.28 17.39 -2.54
C ALA A 243 17.56 17.74 -1.23
N ASP A 244 16.27 17.42 -1.13
CA ASP A 244 15.46 17.75 0.04
C ASP A 244 15.39 16.65 1.10
N ALA A 245 16.10 15.54 0.90
CA ALA A 245 15.96 14.38 1.77
C ALA A 245 16.83 14.40 3.02
N TYR A 246 16.28 13.87 4.11
CA TYR A 246 16.99 13.66 5.38
C TYR A 246 17.50 12.21 5.48
N HIS A 247 18.33 11.96 6.49
CA HIS A 247 18.76 10.61 6.83
C HIS A 247 17.55 9.70 7.15
N GLY A 248 17.61 8.42 6.79
CA GLY A 248 16.51 7.47 7.02
C GLY A 248 15.23 7.79 6.22
N PHE A 249 15.36 8.39 5.02
CA PHE A 249 14.22 8.72 4.16
C PHE A 249 13.36 7.52 3.79
N ASP A 250 13.90 6.31 3.88
CA ASP A 250 13.27 5.05 3.54
C ASP A 250 12.76 4.26 4.75
N ASP A 251 12.82 4.80 5.97
CA ASP A 251 12.34 4.14 7.18
C ASP A 251 10.99 4.74 7.64
N PRO A 252 9.84 4.07 7.36
CA PRO A 252 8.52 4.60 7.70
C PRO A 252 8.29 4.78 9.20
N GLU A 253 9.05 4.08 10.06
CA GLU A 253 8.90 4.16 11.52
C GLU A 253 9.32 5.54 12.07
N ILE A 254 10.11 6.29 11.31
CA ILE A 254 10.60 7.63 11.66
C ILE A 254 9.52 8.71 11.49
N GLY A 255 8.55 8.49 10.59
CA GLY A 255 7.47 9.44 10.31
C GLY A 255 7.97 10.83 9.96
N ASP A 256 7.35 11.87 10.54
CA ASP A 256 7.65 13.28 10.24
C ASP A 256 9.02 13.76 10.73
N GLY A 257 9.76 12.93 11.47
CA GLY A 257 11.15 13.12 11.81
C GLY A 257 11.47 12.86 13.28
N ILE A 258 12.70 12.39 13.53
CA ILE A 258 13.25 12.19 14.87
C ILE A 258 14.64 12.82 14.97
N TYR A 259 15.01 13.22 16.18
CA TYR A 259 16.35 13.67 16.50
C TYR A 259 17.04 12.69 17.45
N LEU A 260 18.15 12.09 17.02
CA LEU A 260 18.93 11.16 17.84
C LEU A 260 19.97 11.94 18.64
N THR A 261 19.59 12.42 19.83
CA THR A 261 20.41 13.34 20.66
C THR A 261 21.84 12.87 20.92
N ASN A 262 22.04 11.57 21.16
CA ASN A 262 23.34 11.01 21.53
C ASN A 262 24.10 10.35 20.37
N ALA A 263 23.54 10.33 19.16
CA ALA A 263 24.21 9.72 18.01
C ALA A 263 25.56 10.41 17.75
N TYR A 264 26.65 9.65 17.65
CA TYR A 264 27.97 10.19 17.34
C TYR A 264 27.93 10.84 15.96
N ASN A 265 28.14 12.15 15.90
CA ASN A 265 28.09 12.93 14.66
C ASN A 265 29.33 13.82 14.54
N PRO A 266 30.32 13.44 13.69
CA PRO A 266 31.55 14.22 13.54
C PRO A 266 31.36 15.57 12.84
N ASN A 267 30.15 15.87 12.33
CA ASN A 267 29.85 17.13 11.64
C ASN A 267 29.28 18.21 12.58
N LYS A 268 29.10 17.93 13.87
CA LYS A 268 28.54 18.85 14.87
C LYS A 268 29.53 19.16 15.99
N ASN A 269 29.29 20.27 16.70
CA ASN A 269 30.03 20.64 17.90
C ASN A 269 29.03 20.94 19.05
N PRO A 270 28.97 20.11 20.13
CA PRO A 270 29.73 18.87 20.33
C PRO A 270 29.36 17.78 19.31
N ALA A 271 30.23 16.76 19.13
CA ALA A 271 30.10 15.72 18.09
C ALA A 271 28.96 14.70 18.34
N ARG A 272 27.74 15.20 18.53
CA ARG A 272 26.54 14.46 18.88
C ARG A 272 25.31 15.01 18.15
N GLY A 273 24.33 14.14 17.90
CA GLY A 273 23.01 14.50 17.36
C GLY A 273 22.83 14.22 15.87
N ALA A 274 21.73 13.59 15.48
CA ALA A 274 21.41 13.35 14.05
C ALA A 274 19.91 13.53 13.76
N THR A 275 19.58 14.10 12.60
CA THR A 275 18.21 14.36 12.16
C THR A 275 17.78 13.33 11.12
N LEU A 276 16.73 12.57 11.41
CA LEU A 276 16.18 11.59 10.49
C LEU A 276 14.73 11.95 10.14
N ARG A 277 14.28 11.64 8.92
CA ARG A 277 12.88 11.86 8.51
C ARG A 277 12.47 10.91 7.39
N TYR A 278 11.32 10.24 7.55
CA TYR A 278 10.74 9.43 6.49
C TYR A 278 10.15 10.32 5.39
N GLN A 279 10.37 9.94 4.13
CA GLN A 279 9.79 10.65 3.00
C GLN A 279 9.41 9.67 1.92
N ARG A 280 8.11 9.37 1.85
CA ARG A 280 7.57 8.33 0.98
C ARG A 280 7.99 8.44 -0.49
N ALA A 281 7.89 9.62 -1.11
CA ALA A 281 8.26 9.79 -2.51
C ALA A 281 9.74 9.45 -2.77
N VAL A 282 10.61 9.79 -1.80
CA VAL A 282 12.04 9.48 -1.87
C VAL A 282 12.29 7.99 -1.64
N HIS A 283 11.58 7.37 -0.68
CA HIS A 283 11.60 5.92 -0.47
C HIS A 283 11.20 5.17 -1.75
N GLU A 284 10.11 5.56 -2.40
CA GLU A 284 9.60 4.87 -3.59
C GLU A 284 10.55 4.99 -4.79
N ASP A 285 11.09 6.20 -5.06
CA ASP A 285 12.13 6.37 -6.11
C ASP A 285 13.39 5.58 -5.78
N ALA A 286 13.82 5.58 -4.50
CA ALA A 286 14.94 4.78 -4.05
C ALA A 286 14.70 3.28 -4.29
N ALA A 287 13.55 2.75 -3.89
CA ALA A 287 13.19 1.36 -4.12
C ALA A 287 13.17 0.99 -5.62
N ALA A 288 12.60 1.85 -6.47
CA ALA A 288 12.59 1.65 -7.90
C ALA A 288 14.02 1.62 -8.50
N ARG A 289 14.92 2.49 -8.04
CA ARG A 289 16.33 2.49 -8.46
C ARG A 289 17.07 1.26 -7.99
N VAL A 290 16.88 0.83 -6.75
CA VAL A 290 17.46 -0.41 -6.23
C VAL A 290 17.00 -1.60 -7.08
N GLN A 291 15.70 -1.70 -7.35
CA GLN A 291 15.14 -2.77 -8.18
C GLN A 291 15.77 -2.77 -9.59
N ALA A 292 15.78 -1.61 -10.26
CA ALA A 292 16.32 -1.49 -11.62
C ALA A 292 17.82 -1.81 -11.66
N PHE A 293 18.59 -1.33 -10.68
CA PHE A 293 20.03 -1.57 -10.59
C PHE A 293 20.35 -3.06 -10.36
N LEU A 294 19.69 -3.69 -9.39
CA LEU A 294 19.88 -5.12 -9.12
C LEU A 294 19.43 -5.99 -10.30
N ALA A 295 18.35 -5.61 -11.00
CA ALA A 295 17.90 -6.34 -12.18
C ALA A 295 18.95 -6.32 -13.30
N ARG A 296 19.56 -5.14 -13.54
CA ARG A 296 20.63 -4.97 -14.54
C ARG A 296 21.90 -5.74 -14.18
N HIS A 297 22.34 -5.69 -12.93
CA HIS A 297 23.67 -6.20 -12.55
C HIS A 297 23.67 -7.63 -11.99
N LEU A 298 22.50 -8.15 -11.59
CA LEU A 298 22.33 -9.55 -11.19
C LEU A 298 21.52 -10.37 -12.22
N ASN A 299 21.33 -9.84 -13.44
CA ASN A 299 20.76 -10.54 -14.60
C ASN A 299 19.44 -11.31 -14.31
N LEU A 300 18.46 -10.63 -13.73
CA LEU A 300 17.16 -11.25 -13.37
C LEU A 300 16.40 -11.80 -14.59
N GLU A 301 16.58 -11.21 -15.77
CA GLU A 301 15.91 -11.62 -17.02
C GLU A 301 16.34 -13.01 -17.53
N LYS A 302 17.56 -13.48 -17.21
CA LYS A 302 18.02 -14.83 -17.59
C LYS A 302 17.26 -15.95 -16.86
N THR A 303 16.67 -15.67 -15.70
CA THR A 303 15.92 -16.66 -14.89
C THR A 303 14.49 -16.84 -15.40
N VAL A 304 13.97 -15.89 -16.19
CA VAL A 304 12.65 -15.95 -16.84
C VAL A 304 12.71 -16.58 -18.24
N GLY A 305 13.90 -16.57 -18.87
CA GLY A 305 14.12 -17.01 -20.25
C GLY A 305 14.05 -18.52 -20.55
N HIS A 306 13.90 -19.39 -19.54
CA HIS A 306 13.72 -20.85 -19.78
C HIS A 306 12.27 -21.28 -19.99
N LEU A 307 11.32 -20.35 -20.09
CA LEU A 307 9.91 -20.63 -20.42
C LEU A 307 9.43 -20.03 -21.75
N SER A 308 10.31 -19.42 -22.55
CA SER A 308 9.91 -18.69 -23.77
C SER A 308 10.50 -19.21 -25.09
N ALA A 309 11.21 -20.34 -25.11
CA ALA A 309 11.68 -20.97 -26.35
C ALA A 309 10.76 -22.15 -26.73
N GLY A 310 9.56 -21.83 -27.21
CA GLY A 310 8.61 -22.85 -27.66
C GLY A 310 7.23 -22.31 -28.00
N LEU A 311 7.13 -21.20 -28.72
CA LEU A 311 5.84 -20.73 -29.24
C LEU A 311 5.94 -20.55 -30.75
N GLY A 312 5.66 -21.65 -31.45
CA GLY A 312 5.14 -21.58 -32.81
C GLY A 312 3.82 -20.81 -32.84
N SER A 313 3.50 -20.30 -34.02
CA SER A 313 2.37 -19.44 -34.37
C SER A 313 0.99 -20.05 -34.07
N GLY A 314 0.60 -20.12 -32.79
CA GLY A 314 -0.71 -20.63 -32.35
C GLY A 314 -1.30 -20.00 -31.07
N ASP A 315 -0.60 -19.11 -30.38
CA ASP A 315 -0.89 -18.78 -28.96
C ASP A 315 -1.35 -17.33 -28.70
N MET A 316 -2.17 -16.74 -29.58
CA MET A 316 -2.84 -15.45 -29.33
C MET A 316 -4.10 -15.55 -28.42
N ALA A 317 -4.38 -16.71 -27.84
CA ALA A 317 -5.57 -16.91 -27.03
C ALA A 317 -5.25 -16.83 -25.52
N TYR A 318 -5.70 -15.72 -24.91
CA TYR A 318 -5.90 -15.46 -23.47
C TYR A 318 -4.73 -14.79 -22.72
N ALA A 319 -4.71 -13.46 -22.79
CA ALA A 319 -4.08 -12.59 -21.79
C ALA A 319 -4.72 -12.75 -20.38
N PRO A 320 -4.06 -12.29 -19.30
CA PRO A 320 -4.68 -12.18 -17.97
C PRO A 320 -6.04 -11.47 -18.00
N THR A 321 -6.92 -11.83 -17.06
CA THR A 321 -8.29 -11.30 -17.03
C THR A 321 -8.38 -10.03 -16.20
N TRP A 322 -9.07 -9.01 -16.68
CA TRP A 322 -9.32 -7.80 -15.89
C TRP A 322 -10.26 -8.09 -14.72
N VAL A 323 -9.89 -7.60 -13.53
CA VAL A 323 -10.80 -7.59 -12.37
C VAL A 323 -12.02 -6.72 -12.64
N ILE A 324 -11.78 -5.56 -13.25
CA ILE A 324 -12.79 -4.66 -13.81
C ILE A 324 -12.38 -4.42 -15.25
N ASP A 325 -13.24 -4.82 -16.18
CA ASP A 325 -13.03 -4.56 -17.60
C ASP A 325 -13.19 -3.04 -17.86
N PRO A 326 -12.12 -2.32 -18.24
CA PRO A 326 -12.17 -0.88 -18.47
C PRO A 326 -13.07 -0.50 -19.65
N ASP A 327 -13.41 -1.45 -20.52
CA ASP A 327 -14.23 -1.24 -21.71
C ASP A 327 -15.69 -1.65 -21.49
N ASN A 328 -16.03 -2.17 -20.30
CA ASN A 328 -17.40 -2.48 -19.89
C ASN A 328 -17.81 -1.68 -18.64
N PRO A 329 -18.48 -0.51 -18.81
CA PRO A 329 -18.83 0.37 -17.69
C PRO A 329 -19.87 -0.21 -16.72
N GLY A 330 -20.70 -1.16 -17.16
CA GLY A 330 -21.87 -1.66 -16.42
C GLY A 330 -23.01 -0.65 -16.29
N ASP A 331 -24.08 -1.03 -15.58
CA ASP A 331 -25.32 -0.24 -15.48
C ASP A 331 -25.16 1.04 -14.65
N ASP A 332 -25.72 2.15 -15.15
CA ASP A 332 -25.66 3.50 -14.53
C ASP A 332 -26.21 3.54 -13.09
N VAL A 333 -27.23 2.72 -12.81
CA VAL A 333 -27.84 2.61 -11.48
C VAL A 333 -27.35 1.38 -10.73
N PRO A 334 -27.29 1.41 -9.39
CA PRO A 334 -26.92 0.26 -8.59
C PRO A 334 -27.92 -0.87 -8.81
N PRO A 335 -27.46 -2.10 -9.12
CA PRO A 335 -28.36 -3.24 -9.27
C PRO A 335 -29.04 -3.63 -7.95
N VAL A 336 -28.37 -3.35 -6.83
CA VAL A 336 -28.84 -3.59 -5.46
C VAL A 336 -28.21 -2.57 -4.52
N GLY A 337 -28.88 -2.28 -3.40
CA GLY A 337 -28.35 -1.40 -2.36
C GLY A 337 -28.31 0.08 -2.74
N ARG A 338 -27.47 0.82 -2.02
CA ARG A 338 -27.27 2.28 -2.14
C ARG A 338 -25.80 2.62 -1.83
N SER A 339 -25.33 3.76 -2.34
CA SER A 339 -23.97 4.23 -2.05
C SER A 339 -23.86 4.75 -0.61
N SER A 340 -22.66 4.78 -0.02
CA SER A 340 -22.44 5.40 1.29
C SER A 340 -22.87 6.87 1.33
N PHE A 341 -22.79 7.60 0.21
CA PHE A 341 -23.27 8.97 0.10
C PHE A 341 -24.79 9.05 0.26
N ASP A 342 -25.55 8.20 -0.42
CA ASP A 342 -27.00 8.16 -0.26
C ASP A 342 -27.37 7.93 1.19
N ILE A 343 -26.69 6.98 1.84
CA ILE A 343 -26.97 6.58 3.21
C ILE A 343 -26.70 7.72 4.20
N VAL A 344 -25.67 8.53 3.99
CA VAL A 344 -25.32 9.66 4.87
C VAL A 344 -26.24 10.86 4.68
N PHE A 345 -26.75 11.08 3.46
CA PHE A 345 -27.47 12.31 3.09
C PHE A 345 -28.95 12.10 2.75
N SER A 346 -29.52 10.95 3.10
CA SER A 346 -30.96 10.70 2.96
C SER A 346 -31.66 10.73 4.31
N ASN A 347 -32.85 11.33 4.35
CA ASN A 347 -33.72 11.33 5.51
C ASN A 347 -35.19 11.33 5.05
N ASN A 348 -36.01 10.42 5.61
CA ASN A 348 -37.46 10.33 5.34
C ASN A 348 -37.84 10.37 3.85
N GLY A 349 -37.16 9.59 3.00
CA GLY A 349 -37.45 9.50 1.57
C GLY A 349 -36.94 10.67 0.72
N ALA A 350 -36.23 11.64 1.30
CA ALA A 350 -35.66 12.79 0.59
C ALA A 350 -34.15 12.95 0.86
N TYR A 351 -33.43 13.58 -0.07
CA TYR A 351 -32.06 13.99 0.16
C TYR A 351 -32.04 15.26 1.02
N ASP A 352 -31.24 15.25 2.08
CA ASP A 352 -30.97 16.40 2.95
C ASP A 352 -29.48 16.77 2.83
N LEU A 353 -29.18 17.73 1.96
CA LEU A 353 -27.83 18.20 1.65
C LEU A 353 -27.62 19.60 2.23
N PRO A 354 -26.91 19.76 3.36
CA PRO A 354 -26.80 21.04 4.02
C PRO A 354 -25.83 21.98 3.30
N PHE A 355 -26.27 23.20 3.02
CA PHE A 355 -25.44 24.29 2.46
C PHE A 355 -24.99 25.23 3.59
N PRO A 356 -23.81 25.89 3.51
CA PRO A 356 -22.75 25.79 2.48
C PRO A 356 -21.96 24.48 2.55
N PHE A 357 -21.05 24.24 1.58
CA PHE A 357 -20.20 23.04 1.51
C PHE A 357 -19.50 22.68 2.82
N THR A 358 -19.17 23.66 3.67
CA THR A 358 -18.62 23.43 5.02
C THR A 358 -19.57 22.64 5.92
N ARG A 359 -20.89 22.87 5.86
CA ARG A 359 -21.89 22.11 6.62
C ARG A 359 -22.04 20.67 6.11
N LEU A 360 -21.90 20.47 4.80
CA LEU A 360 -21.91 19.14 4.19
C LEU A 360 -20.72 18.31 4.67
N ILE A 361 -19.50 18.87 4.65
CA ILE A 361 -18.32 18.17 5.15
C ILE A 361 -18.37 17.99 6.67
N GLU A 362 -18.94 18.93 7.44
CA GLU A 362 -19.15 18.78 8.89
C GLU A 362 -20.02 17.56 9.21
N ARG A 363 -21.07 17.30 8.43
CA ARG A 363 -21.93 16.12 8.60
C ARG A 363 -21.16 14.81 8.38
N ILE A 364 -20.22 14.78 7.45
CA ILE A 364 -19.32 13.64 7.26
C ILE A 364 -18.33 13.54 8.42
N GLU A 365 -17.73 14.66 8.83
CA GLU A 365 -16.78 14.75 9.95
C GLU A 365 -17.41 14.24 11.26
N GLN A 366 -18.73 14.43 11.46
CA GLN A 366 -19.47 13.88 12.59
C GLN A 366 -19.51 12.34 12.62
N GLN A 367 -19.41 11.66 11.47
CA GLN A 367 -19.34 10.19 11.41
C GLN A 367 -17.95 9.65 11.79
N LEU A 368 -16.97 10.52 12.00
CA LEU A 368 -15.57 10.17 12.23
C LEU A 368 -15.16 10.42 13.70
N PRO A 369 -14.03 9.86 14.15
CA PRO A 369 -13.52 10.09 15.49
C PRO A 369 -13.36 11.58 15.80
N ARG A 370 -13.63 11.98 17.06
CA ARG A 370 -13.37 13.36 17.50
C ARG A 370 -11.89 13.71 17.31
N LYS A 371 -11.62 14.93 16.79
CA LYS A 371 -10.27 15.48 16.59
C LYS A 371 -9.49 15.43 17.91
N ARG A 372 -8.43 14.61 17.97
CA ARG A 372 -7.63 14.46 19.20
C ARG A 372 -6.43 15.40 19.31
N SER A 373 -6.05 16.14 18.27
CA SER A 373 -4.90 17.07 18.30
C SER A 373 -4.67 17.81 16.96
N GLY A 374 -5.52 18.76 16.57
CA GLY A 374 -5.25 19.63 15.38
C GLY A 374 -5.23 18.97 13.99
N TYR A 375 -5.15 17.63 13.87
CA TYR A 375 -5.21 16.90 12.61
C TYR A 375 -6.67 16.64 12.17
N SER A 376 -6.94 16.92 10.89
CA SER A 376 -8.25 16.65 10.27
C SER A 376 -8.42 15.15 9.98
N THR A 377 -9.56 14.58 10.39
CA THR A 377 -10.01 13.22 10.07
C THR A 377 -10.53 13.09 8.64
N LEU A 378 -10.90 14.20 8.02
CA LEU A 378 -11.15 14.32 6.58
C LEU A 378 -9.92 14.87 5.86
N LYS A 379 -9.56 14.29 4.71
CA LYS A 379 -8.48 14.79 3.85
C LYS A 379 -9.07 15.71 2.80
N LYS A 380 -8.52 16.92 2.72
CA LYS A 380 -9.08 18.02 1.94
C LYS A 380 -7.96 18.74 1.22
N VAL A 381 -8.12 18.95 -0.09
CA VAL A 381 -7.15 19.70 -0.92
C VAL A 381 -7.90 20.65 -1.84
N LEU A 382 -7.27 21.78 -2.15
CA LEU A 382 -7.77 22.76 -3.13
C LEU A 382 -7.01 22.59 -4.44
N ILE A 383 -7.74 22.59 -5.55
CA ILE A 383 -7.23 22.37 -6.91
C ILE A 383 -7.78 23.48 -7.82
N PRO A 384 -7.06 24.61 -7.96
CA PRO A 384 -7.48 25.69 -8.86
C PRO A 384 -7.35 25.29 -10.34
N LEU A 385 -6.30 24.56 -10.71
CA LEU A 385 -5.97 24.18 -12.08
C LEU A 385 -5.98 22.65 -12.25
N GLY A 386 -7.17 22.05 -12.22
CA GLY A 386 -7.35 20.59 -12.22
C GLY A 386 -7.58 19.97 -13.60
N ARG A 387 -7.93 18.67 -13.57
CA ARG A 387 -8.23 17.84 -14.76
C ARG A 387 -9.64 17.24 -14.78
N SER A 388 -10.50 17.63 -13.83
CA SER A 388 -11.89 17.18 -13.77
C SER A 388 -12.71 17.64 -14.99
N LEU A 389 -13.91 17.09 -15.17
CA LEU A 389 -14.85 17.57 -16.21
C LEU A 389 -15.18 19.06 -16.03
N GLN A 390 -15.17 19.57 -14.80
CA GLN A 390 -15.39 20.98 -14.46
C GLN A 390 -14.12 21.86 -14.50
N ARG A 391 -13.03 21.41 -15.15
CA ARG A 391 -11.71 22.10 -15.07
C ARG A 391 -11.72 23.54 -15.54
N ASN A 392 -12.59 23.91 -16.49
CA ASN A 392 -12.65 25.25 -17.06
C ASN A 392 -13.77 26.11 -16.48
N THR A 393 -14.58 25.60 -15.55
CA THR A 393 -15.79 26.29 -15.08
C THR A 393 -15.50 27.54 -14.26
N ALA A 394 -14.32 27.61 -13.64
CA ALA A 394 -13.86 28.79 -12.90
C ALA A 394 -13.02 29.74 -13.76
N ALA A 395 -12.87 29.51 -15.07
CA ALA A 395 -12.06 30.39 -15.91
C ALA A 395 -12.63 31.81 -15.97
N PRO A 396 -11.78 32.87 -15.98
CA PRO A 396 -10.34 32.86 -15.71
C PRO A 396 -9.98 32.90 -14.21
N GLU A 397 -10.99 33.02 -13.33
CA GLU A 397 -10.91 33.17 -11.87
C GLU A 397 -10.56 31.87 -11.09
N PHE A 398 -9.67 31.01 -11.63
CA PHE A 398 -9.36 29.68 -11.09
C PHE A 398 -8.94 29.67 -9.62
N PHE A 399 -8.17 30.67 -9.18
CA PHE A 399 -7.66 30.77 -7.81
C PHE A 399 -8.66 31.40 -6.83
N LYS A 400 -9.64 32.14 -7.34
CA LYS A 400 -10.71 32.75 -6.54
C LYS A 400 -11.83 31.75 -6.26
N TYR A 401 -12.07 30.84 -7.21
CA TYR A 401 -13.04 29.74 -7.08
C TYR A 401 -12.36 28.38 -7.32
N PRO A 402 -11.38 28.00 -6.47
CA PRO A 402 -10.68 26.73 -6.63
C PRO A 402 -11.67 25.57 -6.43
N ARG A 403 -11.43 24.44 -7.08
CA ARG A 403 -12.16 23.20 -6.77
C ARG A 403 -11.65 22.65 -5.44
N VAL A 404 -12.52 22.04 -4.63
CA VAL A 404 -12.10 21.29 -3.43
C VAL A 404 -12.34 19.80 -3.62
N ILE A 405 -11.35 18.98 -3.25
CA ILE A 405 -11.48 17.52 -3.17
C ILE A 405 -11.47 17.10 -1.71
N VAL A 406 -12.36 16.17 -1.37
CA VAL A 406 -12.50 15.61 -0.03
C VAL A 406 -12.47 14.08 -0.12
N ALA A 407 -11.69 13.43 0.73
CA ALA A 407 -11.70 11.98 0.90
C ALA A 407 -11.71 11.58 2.37
N VAL A 408 -12.31 10.44 2.66
CA VAL A 408 -12.30 9.83 3.99
C VAL A 408 -11.26 8.72 4.03
N ASP A 409 -10.25 8.84 4.87
CA ASP A 409 -9.18 7.83 5.05
C ASP A 409 -9.12 7.25 6.48
N THR A 410 -10.04 7.68 7.34
CA THR A 410 -10.05 7.39 8.77
C THR A 410 -11.25 6.51 9.14
N GLU A 411 -11.02 5.48 9.96
CA GLU A 411 -12.10 4.59 10.44
C GLU A 411 -12.94 5.24 11.54
N PRO A 412 -14.23 4.86 11.66
CA PRO A 412 -15.02 5.19 12.83
C PRO A 412 -14.45 4.46 14.07
N VAL A 413 -14.38 5.15 15.22
CA VAL A 413 -13.94 4.55 16.49
C VAL A 413 -15.09 4.29 17.47
N SER A 414 -16.27 4.84 17.19
CA SER A 414 -17.50 4.66 17.96
C SER A 414 -18.71 4.90 17.08
N THR A 415 -19.89 4.49 17.54
CA THR A 415 -21.16 4.89 16.94
C THR A 415 -21.35 6.40 17.10
N THR A 416 -21.67 7.10 16.01
CA THR A 416 -22.13 8.49 16.09
C THR A 416 -23.65 8.48 15.97
N HIS A 417 -24.38 9.13 16.89
CA HIS A 417 -25.85 9.15 16.90
C HIS A 417 -26.52 7.76 16.89
N GLY A 418 -25.87 6.76 17.49
CA GLY A 418 -26.41 5.40 17.63
C GLY A 418 -26.21 4.48 16.43
N ARG A 419 -25.66 4.95 15.30
CA ARG A 419 -25.40 4.13 14.10
C ARG A 419 -23.91 4.13 13.73
N LEU A 420 -23.40 2.99 13.26
CA LEU A 420 -22.04 2.89 12.72
C LEU A 420 -22.09 2.99 11.18
N ILE A 421 -21.17 3.76 10.59
CA ILE A 421 -21.00 3.89 9.13
C ILE A 421 -19.50 3.82 8.80
N LEU A 422 -19.11 2.95 7.87
CA LEU A 422 -17.72 2.84 7.40
C LEU A 422 -17.57 3.70 6.14
N LEU A 423 -16.94 4.86 6.29
CA LEU A 423 -16.70 5.79 5.18
C LEU A 423 -15.26 5.77 4.66
N LYS A 424 -14.31 5.22 5.43
CA LYS A 424 -12.90 5.09 5.03
C LYS A 424 -12.78 4.40 3.69
N ASP A 425 -12.07 5.06 2.76
CA ASP A 425 -11.79 4.64 1.40
C ASP A 425 -13.05 4.39 0.54
N ARG A 426 -14.20 4.89 0.99
CA ARG A 426 -15.53 4.64 0.39
C ARG A 426 -16.26 5.90 -0.05
N LEU A 427 -15.76 7.08 0.31
CA LEU A 427 -16.43 8.35 -0.03
C LEU A 427 -15.41 9.40 -0.45
N PHE A 428 -15.57 9.88 -1.68
CA PHE A 428 -14.77 10.92 -2.31
C PHE A 428 -15.71 11.96 -2.92
N LEU A 429 -15.43 13.24 -2.68
CA LEU A 429 -16.21 14.36 -3.18
C LEU A 429 -15.32 15.35 -3.89
N GLY A 430 -15.84 15.98 -4.94
CA GLY A 430 -15.20 17.13 -5.56
C GLY A 430 -16.21 18.24 -5.86
N TYR A 431 -16.07 19.39 -5.22
CA TYR A 431 -17.00 20.52 -5.34
C TYR A 431 -16.38 21.69 -6.10
N GLN A 432 -17.14 22.23 -7.06
CA GLN A 432 -16.79 23.44 -7.82
C GLN A 432 -17.92 24.47 -7.70
N GLU A 433 -17.63 25.58 -7.01
CA GLU A 433 -18.60 26.63 -6.68
C GLU A 433 -19.24 27.27 -7.92
N LYS A 434 -18.45 27.56 -8.96
CA LYS A 434 -18.96 28.27 -10.15
C LYS A 434 -19.95 27.45 -10.98
N SER A 435 -19.89 26.11 -10.90
CA SER A 435 -20.93 25.23 -11.47
C SER A 435 -22.02 24.89 -10.49
N GLN A 436 -21.85 25.15 -9.18
CA GLN A 436 -22.73 24.65 -8.13
C GLN A 436 -22.91 23.12 -8.20
N VAL A 437 -21.81 22.41 -8.49
CA VAL A 437 -21.80 20.95 -8.69
C VAL A 437 -20.88 20.25 -7.70
N ILE A 438 -21.36 19.15 -7.12
CA ILE A 438 -20.55 18.17 -6.38
C ILE A 438 -20.50 16.87 -7.20
N GLU A 439 -19.31 16.44 -7.56
CA GLU A 439 -19.09 15.08 -8.07
C GLU A 439 -18.81 14.15 -6.89
N VAL A 440 -19.43 12.97 -6.89
CA VAL A 440 -19.40 12.01 -5.79
C VAL A 440 -18.97 10.65 -6.35
N ILE A 441 -17.95 10.06 -5.73
CA ILE A 441 -17.59 8.65 -5.94
C ILE A 441 -17.75 7.95 -4.61
N SER A 442 -18.70 7.02 -4.54
CA SER A 442 -19.10 6.41 -3.27
C SER A 442 -19.34 4.91 -3.39
N TYR A 443 -18.80 4.14 -2.46
CA TYR A 443 -18.90 2.69 -2.46
C TYR A 443 -20.31 2.21 -2.08
N ASN A 444 -20.81 1.21 -2.79
CA ASN A 444 -22.03 0.48 -2.47
C ASN A 444 -21.67 -0.94 -2.04
N GLU A 445 -21.74 -1.22 -0.74
CA GLU A 445 -21.33 -2.50 -0.17
C GLU A 445 -22.19 -3.68 -0.64
N SER A 446 -23.47 -3.43 -0.93
CA SER A 446 -24.39 -4.48 -1.38
C SER A 446 -24.16 -4.86 -2.85
N ALA A 447 -23.67 -3.93 -3.67
CA ALA A 447 -23.34 -4.19 -5.07
C ALA A 447 -21.85 -4.50 -5.30
N ALA A 448 -21.00 -4.39 -4.27
CA ALA A 448 -19.54 -4.54 -4.35
C ALA A 448 -18.85 -3.61 -5.37
N ARG A 449 -19.36 -2.39 -5.57
CA ARG A 449 -18.80 -1.45 -6.56
C ARG A 449 -18.91 0.00 -6.10
N PHE A 450 -18.09 0.88 -6.69
CA PHE A 450 -18.28 2.33 -6.53
C PHE A 450 -19.36 2.84 -7.49
N GLU A 451 -20.22 3.70 -6.97
CA GLU A 451 -21.22 4.46 -7.72
C GLU A 451 -20.69 5.87 -8.01
N PHE A 452 -21.09 6.40 -9.16
CA PHE A 452 -20.79 7.76 -9.58
C PHE A 452 -22.07 8.58 -9.51
N GLN A 453 -22.05 9.65 -8.72
CA GLN A 453 -23.19 10.53 -8.55
C GLN A 453 -22.77 11.99 -8.75
N VAL A 454 -23.73 12.82 -9.12
CA VAL A 454 -23.56 14.27 -9.27
C VAL A 454 -24.67 14.96 -8.51
N VAL A 455 -24.30 15.95 -7.69
CA VAL A 455 -25.23 16.90 -7.09
C VAL A 455 -25.21 18.18 -7.92
N THR A 456 -26.35 18.58 -8.48
CA THR A 456 -26.52 19.84 -9.21
C THR A 456 -27.32 20.85 -8.38
N ASN A 457 -27.27 22.13 -8.76
CA ASN A 457 -27.95 23.23 -8.05
C ASN A 457 -27.54 23.35 -6.57
N TYR A 458 -26.27 23.05 -6.26
CA TYR A 458 -25.71 23.19 -4.94
C TYR A 458 -25.14 24.62 -4.74
N GLY A 459 -26.03 25.58 -4.50
CA GLY A 459 -25.69 26.99 -4.31
C GLY A 459 -26.61 27.67 -3.29
N PRO A 460 -26.36 28.95 -2.93
CA PRO A 460 -27.11 29.66 -1.89
C PRO A 460 -28.63 29.67 -2.08
N GLU A 461 -29.09 29.76 -3.32
CA GLU A 461 -30.52 29.78 -3.70
C GLU A 461 -30.95 28.48 -4.41
N GLY A 462 -30.01 27.55 -4.59
CA GLY A 462 -30.24 26.31 -5.31
C GLY A 462 -30.98 25.28 -4.45
N LYS A 463 -31.80 24.43 -5.09
CA LYS A 463 -32.34 23.22 -4.48
C LYS A 463 -31.51 22.04 -4.96
N PRO A 464 -30.58 21.50 -4.14
CA PRO A 464 -29.69 20.43 -4.55
C PRO A 464 -30.47 19.22 -5.09
N GLN A 465 -30.03 18.69 -6.23
CA GLN A 465 -30.60 17.49 -6.84
C GLN A 465 -29.50 16.45 -6.99
N VAL A 466 -29.75 15.22 -6.52
CA VAL A 466 -28.80 14.11 -6.63
C VAL A 466 -29.18 13.23 -7.82
N HIS A 467 -28.20 12.96 -8.68
CA HIS A 467 -28.35 12.10 -9.84
C HIS A 467 -27.24 11.06 -9.87
N TYR A 468 -27.58 9.84 -10.28
CA TYR A 468 -26.59 8.87 -10.71
C TYR A 468 -26.06 9.28 -12.10
N ALA A 469 -24.74 9.38 -12.21
CA ALA A 469 -24.08 9.76 -13.45
C ALA A 469 -23.99 8.56 -14.40
N SER A 470 -23.91 8.84 -15.70
CA SER A 470 -23.62 7.76 -16.66
C SER A 470 -22.25 7.16 -16.38
N ARG A 471 -22.21 5.87 -16.09
CA ARG A 471 -20.97 5.15 -15.80
C ARG A 471 -20.05 5.16 -17.00
N ALA A 472 -20.59 5.05 -18.21
CA ALA A 472 -19.79 5.12 -19.43
C ALA A 472 -19.01 6.45 -19.55
N ILE A 473 -19.59 7.57 -19.12
CA ILE A 473 -18.88 8.85 -19.05
C ILE A 473 -17.78 8.78 -17.98
N CYS A 474 -18.14 8.36 -16.76
CA CYS A 474 -17.21 8.37 -15.63
C CYS A 474 -16.03 7.42 -15.83
N THR A 475 -16.25 6.20 -16.33
CA THR A 475 -15.20 5.18 -16.51
C THR A 475 -14.28 5.48 -17.69
N SER A 476 -14.64 6.39 -18.60
CA SER A 476 -13.71 6.88 -19.63
C SER A 476 -12.43 7.47 -19.01
N CYS A 477 -12.56 8.19 -17.88
CA CYS A 477 -11.45 8.60 -17.04
C CYS A 477 -11.18 7.54 -15.95
N HIS A 478 -12.19 7.14 -15.18
CA HIS A 478 -12.10 6.18 -14.07
C HIS A 478 -12.11 4.73 -14.56
N GLN A 479 -11.11 4.36 -15.38
CA GLN A 479 -10.96 3.04 -16.01
C GLN A 479 -10.90 1.87 -15.00
N ASN A 480 -10.63 2.17 -13.73
CA ASN A 480 -10.69 1.23 -12.61
C ASN A 480 -12.08 1.09 -11.96
N ALA A 481 -13.09 1.82 -12.46
CA ALA A 481 -14.42 1.96 -11.88
C ALA A 481 -14.40 2.36 -10.39
N ALA A 482 -13.41 3.15 -9.99
CA ALA A 482 -13.16 3.64 -8.64
C ALA A 482 -12.45 5.01 -8.70
N PRO A 483 -12.12 5.68 -7.58
CA PRO A 483 -11.40 6.96 -7.61
C PRO A 483 -10.04 6.87 -8.33
N ILE A 484 -9.58 7.99 -8.89
CA ILE A 484 -8.27 8.14 -9.52
C ILE A 484 -7.66 9.48 -9.12
N PHE A 485 -6.38 9.50 -8.79
CA PHE A 485 -5.65 10.72 -8.46
C PHE A 485 -4.17 10.59 -8.80
N PRO A 486 -3.42 11.71 -8.84
CA PRO A 486 -1.97 11.65 -8.98
C PRO A 486 -1.31 11.08 -7.74
N LYS A 487 -0.18 10.40 -7.94
CA LYS A 487 0.71 10.05 -6.84
C LYS A 487 1.23 11.29 -6.13
N ALA A 488 1.56 11.16 -4.84
CA ALA A 488 2.22 12.22 -4.09
C ALA A 488 3.49 12.72 -4.83
N ALA A 489 3.76 14.02 -4.94
CA ALA A 489 3.26 15.15 -4.14
C ALA A 489 1.90 15.77 -4.56
N TRP A 490 1.41 15.50 -5.78
CA TRP A 490 0.21 16.12 -6.39
C TRP A 490 0.27 17.66 -6.49
N ASP A 491 1.03 18.13 -7.48
CA ASP A 491 1.42 19.54 -7.62
C ASP A 491 0.30 20.49 -8.07
N GLU A 492 -0.82 19.96 -8.55
CA GLU A 492 -2.03 20.76 -8.85
C GLU A 492 -2.74 21.27 -7.58
N THR A 493 -2.32 20.81 -6.39
CA THR A 493 -2.98 21.10 -5.12
C THR A 493 -2.35 22.27 -4.36
N ASN A 494 -3.04 22.76 -3.34
CA ASN A 494 -2.49 23.65 -2.32
C ASN A 494 -1.42 23.02 -1.40
N GLY A 495 -0.98 21.78 -1.66
CA GLY A 495 0.26 21.23 -1.13
C GLY A 495 1.51 21.78 -1.85
N ASN A 496 1.35 22.28 -3.08
CA ASN A 496 2.38 22.97 -3.83
C ASN A 496 2.51 24.43 -3.35
N ARG A 497 3.74 24.89 -3.11
CA ARG A 497 4.01 26.24 -2.58
C ARG A 497 3.57 27.36 -3.52
N GLY A 498 3.76 27.19 -4.83
CA GLY A 498 3.36 28.17 -5.83
C GLY A 498 1.83 28.30 -5.92
N VAL A 499 1.12 27.17 -5.89
CA VAL A 499 -0.34 27.13 -5.85
C VAL A 499 -0.87 27.78 -4.57
N ALA A 500 -0.35 27.37 -3.41
CA ALA A 500 -0.72 27.93 -2.11
C ALA A 500 -0.49 29.45 -2.04
N ALA A 501 0.64 29.94 -2.55
CA ALA A 501 0.95 31.37 -2.57
C ALA A 501 -0.05 32.18 -3.41
N ARG A 502 -0.53 31.64 -4.54
CA ARG A 502 -1.56 32.28 -5.37
C ARG A 502 -2.94 32.24 -4.71
N LEU A 503 -3.31 31.13 -4.08
CA LEU A 503 -4.56 31.03 -3.31
C LEU A 503 -4.59 32.01 -2.14
N LEU A 504 -3.48 32.16 -1.41
CA LEU A 504 -3.36 33.11 -0.29
C LEU A 504 -3.55 34.57 -0.69
N LYS A 505 -3.25 34.94 -1.95
CA LYS A 505 -3.49 36.29 -2.46
C LYS A 505 -4.99 36.58 -2.62
N GLU A 506 -5.79 35.55 -2.86
CA GLU A 506 -7.23 35.66 -2.99
C GLU A 506 -7.87 35.64 -1.60
N GLN A 507 -7.68 34.56 -0.83
CA GLN A 507 -8.27 34.38 0.51
C GLN A 507 -7.43 33.43 1.39
N PRO A 508 -7.48 33.54 2.74
CA PRO A 508 -6.73 32.65 3.63
C PRO A 508 -7.27 31.21 3.68
N ALA A 509 -8.54 31.01 3.36
CA ALA A 509 -9.19 29.70 3.35
C ALA A 509 -10.37 29.67 2.37
N PHE A 510 -10.68 28.49 1.84
CA PHE A 510 -11.77 28.22 0.90
C PHE A 510 -12.55 27.01 1.38
N TYR A 511 -13.88 27.13 1.50
CA TYR A 511 -14.77 26.03 1.90
C TYR A 511 -14.33 25.29 3.19
N GLY A 512 -13.73 26.01 4.14
CA GLY A 512 -13.18 25.42 5.38
C GLY A 512 -11.83 24.71 5.22
N VAL A 513 -11.11 24.95 4.13
CA VAL A 513 -9.76 24.44 3.85
C VAL A 513 -8.78 25.60 3.77
N ALA A 514 -7.70 25.55 4.54
CA ALA A 514 -6.67 26.59 4.50
C ALA A 514 -5.99 26.66 3.12
N ALA A 515 -5.78 27.87 2.61
CA ALA A 515 -5.12 28.11 1.32
C ALA A 515 -3.66 27.65 1.32
N ASN A 516 -2.97 27.76 2.45
CA ASN A 516 -1.67 27.15 2.67
C ASN A 516 -1.82 25.95 3.59
N SER A 517 -1.49 24.76 3.09
CA SER A 517 -1.53 23.54 3.86
C SER A 517 -0.24 22.75 3.64
N PRO A 518 0.69 22.71 4.61
CA PRO A 518 1.85 21.82 4.54
C PRO A 518 1.46 20.34 4.76
N SER A 519 0.22 19.95 4.40
CA SER A 519 -0.41 18.72 4.85
C SER A 519 -0.03 17.50 4.01
N LEU A 520 0.02 16.35 4.67
CA LEU A 520 0.07 15.02 4.06
C LEU A 520 -1.24 14.64 3.33
N ALA A 521 -2.18 15.58 3.14
CA ALA A 521 -3.50 15.30 2.57
C ALA A 521 -3.44 14.71 1.16
N PRO A 522 -2.61 15.22 0.22
CA PRO A 522 -2.47 14.59 -1.09
C PRO A 522 -2.04 13.12 -1.00
N ALA A 523 -1.00 12.82 -0.21
CA ALA A 523 -0.53 11.45 -0.02
C ALA A 523 -1.57 10.56 0.68
N ALA A 524 -2.38 11.11 1.57
CA ALA A 524 -3.45 10.37 2.23
C ALA A 524 -4.61 10.05 1.26
N ILE A 525 -4.96 10.98 0.36
CA ILE A 525 -5.97 10.75 -0.70
C ILE A 525 -5.46 9.68 -1.69
N ASP A 526 -4.19 9.75 -2.09
CA ASP A 526 -3.52 8.75 -2.92
C ASP A 526 -3.60 7.36 -2.27
N ASN A 527 -3.25 7.26 -0.98
CA ASN A 527 -3.38 6.01 -0.22
C ASN A 527 -4.80 5.46 -0.11
N ALA A 528 -5.77 6.34 0.11
CA ALA A 528 -7.17 5.93 0.14
C ALA A 528 -7.61 5.39 -1.23
N THR A 529 -7.07 5.96 -2.31
CA THR A 529 -7.36 5.58 -3.68
C THR A 529 -6.73 4.24 -4.05
N ASP A 530 -5.48 3.99 -3.67
CA ASP A 530 -4.82 2.69 -3.82
C ASP A 530 -5.60 1.57 -3.11
N ARG A 531 -6.09 1.82 -1.89
CA ARG A 531 -6.91 0.85 -1.14
C ARG A 531 -8.27 0.64 -1.78
N ALA A 532 -8.96 1.73 -2.15
CA ALA A 532 -10.26 1.68 -2.83
C ALA A 532 -10.20 0.89 -4.15
N ASN A 533 -9.12 1.05 -4.92
CA ASN A 533 -8.91 0.37 -6.21
C ASN A 533 -8.95 -1.16 -6.10
N LEU A 534 -8.59 -1.71 -4.93
CA LEU A 534 -8.51 -3.16 -4.72
C LEU A 534 -9.83 -3.79 -4.27
N PHE A 535 -10.87 -3.00 -3.96
CA PHE A 535 -12.13 -3.51 -3.43
C PHE A 535 -12.80 -4.50 -4.40
N SER A 536 -12.79 -4.18 -5.69
CA SER A 536 -13.32 -5.06 -6.74
C SER A 536 -12.59 -6.40 -6.80
N ALA A 537 -11.26 -6.40 -6.61
CA ALA A 537 -10.46 -7.62 -6.63
C ALA A 537 -10.80 -8.53 -5.43
N TYR A 538 -10.88 -7.93 -4.24
CA TYR A 538 -11.24 -8.65 -3.02
C TYR A 538 -12.65 -9.24 -3.10
N GLN A 539 -13.62 -8.48 -3.60
CA GLN A 539 -15.00 -8.93 -3.76
C GLN A 539 -15.13 -10.01 -4.84
N LEU A 540 -14.40 -9.90 -5.97
CA LEU A 540 -14.34 -10.93 -7.00
C LEU A 540 -13.84 -12.26 -6.43
N LEU A 541 -12.73 -12.23 -5.69
CA LEU A 541 -12.10 -13.41 -5.11
C LEU A 541 -12.93 -14.01 -3.97
N TRP A 542 -13.59 -13.20 -3.14
CA TRP A 542 -14.56 -13.68 -2.15
C TRP A 542 -15.73 -14.44 -2.79
N ARG A 543 -16.33 -13.86 -3.82
CA ARG A 543 -17.55 -14.40 -4.45
C ARG A 543 -17.24 -15.63 -5.30
N GLN A 544 -16.29 -15.50 -6.22
CA GLN A 544 -15.98 -16.52 -7.22
C GLN A 544 -14.83 -17.44 -6.83
N GLY A 545 -13.86 -16.93 -6.07
CA GLY A 545 -12.73 -17.74 -5.60
C GLY A 545 -13.15 -18.84 -4.62
N CYS A 546 -14.10 -18.57 -3.72
CA CYS A 546 -14.70 -19.60 -2.87
C CYS A 546 -15.94 -20.29 -3.47
N SER A 547 -16.21 -20.17 -4.79
CA SER A 547 -17.41 -20.78 -5.39
C SER A 547 -17.31 -22.31 -5.49
N ASP A 548 -18.40 -23.02 -5.19
CA ASP A 548 -18.52 -24.46 -5.47
C ASP A 548 -20.01 -24.79 -5.69
N ASP A 549 -20.43 -24.76 -6.95
CA ASP A 549 -21.84 -24.95 -7.33
C ASP A 549 -22.32 -26.38 -7.05
N GLN A 550 -21.40 -27.35 -7.02
CA GLN A 550 -21.70 -28.74 -6.72
C GLN A 550 -21.77 -29.00 -5.21
N ASN A 551 -21.05 -28.20 -4.40
CA ASN A 551 -21.04 -28.33 -2.96
C ASN A 551 -21.09 -26.96 -2.25
N PRO A 552 -22.30 -26.38 -2.09
CA PRO A 552 -22.48 -25.09 -1.41
C PRO A 552 -21.92 -25.06 0.02
N ALA A 553 -21.96 -26.20 0.72
CA ALA A 553 -21.45 -26.33 2.09
C ALA A 553 -19.91 -26.15 2.15
N ARG A 554 -19.19 -26.59 1.11
CA ARG A 554 -17.75 -26.34 0.97
C ARG A 554 -17.46 -24.86 0.70
N ALA A 555 -18.26 -24.21 -0.14
CA ALA A 555 -18.14 -22.77 -0.42
C ALA A 555 -18.33 -21.92 0.85
N ILE A 556 -19.30 -22.28 1.68
CA ILE A 556 -19.55 -21.65 2.99
C ILE A 556 -18.33 -21.79 3.91
N ARG A 557 -17.75 -22.99 4.04
CA ARG A 557 -16.55 -23.23 4.86
C ARG A 557 -15.32 -22.49 4.37
N CYS A 558 -15.15 -22.36 3.05
CA CYS A 558 -14.08 -21.56 2.44
C CYS A 558 -14.16 -20.10 2.91
N ARG A 559 -15.36 -19.49 2.84
CA ARG A 559 -15.60 -18.10 3.28
C ARG A 559 -15.49 -17.94 4.79
N ALA A 560 -15.91 -18.93 5.57
CA ALA A 560 -15.73 -18.93 7.02
C ALA A 560 -14.24 -19.00 7.42
N GLY A 561 -13.44 -19.81 6.73
CA GLY A 561 -11.99 -19.88 6.91
C GLY A 561 -11.29 -18.55 6.59
N ALA A 562 -11.74 -17.88 5.52
CA ALA A 562 -11.27 -16.53 5.22
C ALA A 562 -11.62 -15.55 6.34
N PHE A 563 -12.86 -15.56 6.83
CA PHE A 563 -13.31 -14.65 7.89
C PHE A 563 -12.58 -14.86 9.22
N ALA A 564 -12.33 -16.11 9.63
CA ALA A 564 -11.52 -16.40 10.82
C ALA A 564 -10.11 -15.81 10.70
N ALA A 565 -9.45 -15.99 9.54
CA ALA A 565 -8.15 -15.42 9.26
C ALA A 565 -8.15 -13.87 9.26
N MET A 566 -9.22 -13.24 8.75
CA MET A 566 -9.40 -11.78 8.82
C MET A 566 -9.48 -11.28 10.27
N LEU A 567 -10.23 -11.97 11.13
CA LEU A 567 -10.34 -11.61 12.55
C LEU A 567 -8.99 -11.76 13.27
N GLN A 568 -8.29 -12.88 13.09
CA GLN A 568 -6.96 -13.10 13.65
C GLN A 568 -5.98 -12.00 13.21
N HIS A 569 -5.94 -11.71 11.90
CA HIS A 569 -5.10 -10.65 11.34
C HIS A 569 -5.39 -9.28 11.97
N ARG A 570 -6.68 -8.89 12.04
CA ARG A 570 -7.07 -7.57 12.55
C ARG A 570 -6.91 -7.47 14.05
N LEU A 571 -7.35 -8.45 14.83
CA LEU A 571 -7.21 -8.46 16.30
C LEU A 571 -5.75 -8.53 16.72
N GLY A 572 -4.93 -9.28 15.97
CA GLY A 572 -3.47 -9.23 16.04
C GLY A 572 -2.87 -7.94 15.49
N ALA A 573 -3.60 -6.81 15.43
CA ALA A 573 -3.21 -5.51 14.89
C ALA A 573 -2.33 -5.56 13.64
N PHE A 574 -2.85 -6.21 12.59
CA PHE A 574 -2.22 -6.42 11.29
C PHE A 574 -0.98 -7.34 11.32
N SER A 575 -0.83 -8.16 12.37
CA SER A 575 0.09 -9.31 12.38
C SER A 575 -0.41 -10.43 11.46
N ARG A 576 0.40 -11.47 11.24
CA ARG A 576 -0.04 -12.66 10.49
C ARG A 576 -1.24 -13.36 11.18
N PHE A 577 -1.83 -14.35 10.52
CA PHE A 577 -2.90 -15.20 11.04
C PHE A 577 -2.49 -16.69 10.98
N ASP A 578 -3.23 -17.57 11.66
CA ASP A 578 -2.88 -18.99 11.71
C ASP A 578 -3.27 -19.74 10.43
N LYS A 579 -2.27 -19.94 9.55
CA LYS A 579 -2.43 -20.68 8.29
C LYS A 579 -2.70 -22.18 8.50
N ARG A 580 -2.51 -22.71 9.71
CA ARG A 580 -2.75 -24.13 10.03
C ARG A 580 -4.18 -24.39 10.49
N ALA A 581 -4.98 -23.34 10.73
CA ALA A 581 -6.36 -23.48 11.15
C ALA A 581 -7.16 -24.33 10.12
N PRO A 582 -7.94 -25.36 10.55
CA PRO A 582 -8.57 -26.31 9.63
C PRO A 582 -9.45 -25.65 8.55
N LEU A 583 -10.27 -24.65 8.91
CA LEU A 583 -11.09 -23.94 7.92
C LEU A 583 -10.25 -23.21 6.86
N TYR A 584 -9.08 -22.67 7.25
CA TYR A 584 -8.19 -22.00 6.32
C TYR A 584 -7.46 -23.01 5.43
N LYS A 585 -6.77 -23.97 6.06
CA LYS A 585 -5.93 -24.97 5.39
C LYS A 585 -6.72 -25.92 4.49
N ASP A 586 -7.86 -26.43 4.97
CA ASP A 586 -8.57 -27.53 4.30
C ASP A 586 -9.66 -27.03 3.34
N TYR A 587 -10.16 -25.81 3.53
CA TYR A 587 -11.24 -25.25 2.72
C TYR A 587 -10.84 -23.99 1.95
N PHE A 588 -10.34 -22.95 2.63
CA PHE A 588 -10.03 -21.69 1.97
C PHE A 588 -8.92 -21.84 0.92
N VAL A 589 -7.73 -22.30 1.32
CA VAL A 589 -6.57 -22.42 0.42
C VAL A 589 -6.87 -23.34 -0.78
N PRO A 590 -7.41 -24.57 -0.61
CA PRO A 590 -7.58 -25.47 -1.74
C PRO A 590 -8.68 -25.00 -2.69
N LEU A 591 -9.80 -24.48 -2.18
CA LEU A 591 -10.92 -24.07 -3.04
C LEU A 591 -10.61 -22.75 -3.77
N LEU A 592 -10.08 -21.75 -3.05
CA LEU A 592 -9.66 -20.49 -3.66
C LEU A 592 -8.61 -20.74 -4.73
N SER A 593 -7.58 -21.54 -4.43
CA SER A 593 -6.50 -21.79 -5.37
C SER A 593 -6.98 -22.56 -6.61
N LYS A 594 -7.81 -23.59 -6.42
CA LYS A 594 -8.42 -24.35 -7.52
C LYS A 594 -9.21 -23.43 -8.45
N ASN A 595 -10.10 -22.61 -7.89
CA ASN A 595 -10.93 -21.72 -8.69
C ASN A 595 -10.13 -20.61 -9.35
N TRP A 596 -9.12 -20.07 -8.66
CA TRP A 596 -8.27 -19.04 -9.23
C TRP A 596 -7.50 -19.58 -10.44
N ARG A 597 -6.84 -20.73 -10.31
CA ARG A 597 -6.13 -21.37 -11.43
C ARG A 597 -7.07 -21.76 -12.57
N LYS A 598 -8.30 -22.17 -12.26
CA LYS A 598 -9.31 -22.53 -13.28
C LYS A 598 -9.87 -21.31 -14.02
N ARG A 599 -10.23 -20.24 -13.30
CA ARG A 599 -10.94 -19.08 -13.85
C ARG A 599 -9.98 -18.05 -14.43
N TRP A 600 -8.80 -17.90 -13.82
CA TRP A 600 -7.81 -16.88 -14.17
C TRP A 600 -6.39 -17.49 -14.22
N PRO A 601 -6.15 -18.46 -15.12
CA PRO A 601 -4.88 -19.21 -15.19
C PRO A 601 -3.65 -18.32 -15.47
N ARG A 602 -3.84 -17.21 -16.19
CA ARG A 602 -2.80 -16.21 -16.46
C ARG A 602 -2.77 -15.06 -15.44
N GLY A 603 -3.61 -15.11 -14.42
CA GLY A 603 -3.73 -14.09 -13.39
C GLY A 603 -4.81 -13.03 -13.66
N LEU A 604 -4.87 -12.08 -12.74
CA LEU A 604 -5.85 -11.00 -12.69
C LEU A 604 -5.16 -9.64 -12.91
N TYR A 605 -5.55 -8.89 -13.94
CA TYR A 605 -5.12 -7.52 -14.11
C TYR A 605 -5.81 -6.61 -13.11
N ILE A 606 -4.99 -5.93 -12.29
CA ILE A 606 -5.44 -4.87 -11.40
C ILE A 606 -5.42 -3.54 -12.16
N PRO A 607 -6.57 -2.85 -12.28
CA PRO A 607 -6.62 -1.53 -12.89
C PRO A 607 -5.66 -0.53 -12.25
N ASN A 608 -5.12 0.38 -13.05
CA ASN A 608 -4.23 1.43 -12.56
C ASN A 608 -5.01 2.69 -12.15
N PRO A 609 -5.07 3.02 -10.85
CA PRO A 609 -5.79 4.21 -10.39
C PRO A 609 -4.99 5.50 -10.60
N ASN A 610 -3.68 5.39 -10.87
CA ASN A 610 -2.78 6.53 -10.92
C ASN A 610 -2.97 7.32 -12.21
N ILE A 611 -2.89 8.65 -12.10
CA ILE A 611 -2.67 9.54 -13.25
C ILE A 611 -1.34 10.27 -13.08
N PRO A 612 -0.67 10.70 -14.16
CA PRO A 612 0.60 11.42 -14.05
C PRO A 612 0.48 12.68 -13.18
N ASN A 613 1.51 13.00 -12.40
CA ASN A 613 1.58 14.28 -11.69
C ASN A 613 1.72 15.42 -12.70
N ARG A 614 1.10 16.57 -12.40
CA ARG A 614 1.13 17.76 -13.25
C ARG A 614 1.51 18.96 -12.40
N GLU A 615 2.49 19.72 -12.84
CA GLU A 615 2.86 21.00 -12.26
C GLU A 615 2.33 22.13 -13.15
N PRO A 616 1.14 22.69 -12.84
CA PRO A 616 0.48 23.61 -13.76
C PRO A 616 1.21 24.96 -13.88
N LEU A 617 1.98 25.37 -12.88
CA LEU A 617 2.58 26.72 -12.83
C LEU A 617 3.89 26.87 -13.63
N LEU A 618 4.44 25.77 -14.16
CA LEU A 618 5.65 25.80 -15.00
C LEU A 618 5.36 26.06 -16.48
N THR A 619 4.09 26.07 -16.89
CA THR A 619 3.69 26.21 -18.29
C THR A 619 3.20 27.62 -18.61
N ALA A 620 3.38 28.05 -19.86
CA ALA A 620 2.90 29.35 -20.33
C ALA A 620 1.35 29.47 -20.33
N THR A 621 0.66 28.33 -20.47
CA THR A 621 -0.80 28.22 -20.42
C THR A 621 -1.22 27.27 -19.28
N PRO A 622 -1.22 27.71 -18.01
CA PRO A 622 -1.41 26.83 -16.84
C PRO A 622 -2.69 26.00 -16.83
N ALA A 623 -3.76 26.45 -17.49
CA ALA A 623 -5.02 25.72 -17.61
C ALA A 623 -4.98 24.58 -18.65
N ALA A 624 -4.01 24.61 -19.57
CA ALA A 624 -3.83 23.58 -20.59
C ALA A 624 -3.50 22.23 -19.97
N VAL A 625 -4.08 21.17 -20.53
CA VAL A 625 -3.77 19.78 -20.19
C VAL A 625 -3.22 19.12 -21.45
N PRO A 626 -1.90 18.88 -21.53
CA PRO A 626 -1.27 18.13 -22.62
C PRO A 626 -1.84 16.71 -22.72
N ALA A 627 -1.74 16.09 -23.90
CA ALA A 627 -2.30 14.77 -24.14
C ALA A 627 -1.76 13.74 -23.13
N GLU A 628 -0.45 13.72 -22.89
CA GLU A 628 0.24 12.79 -22.00
C GLU A 628 -0.20 12.87 -20.53
N LEU A 629 -0.81 14.01 -20.13
CA LEU A 629 -1.32 14.24 -18.76
C LEU A 629 -2.85 14.12 -18.66
N ASP A 630 -3.56 13.84 -19.76
CA ASP A 630 -5.02 13.76 -19.80
C ASP A 630 -5.53 12.40 -19.25
N PRO A 631 -6.44 12.41 -18.26
CA PRO A 631 -7.01 11.18 -17.68
C PRO A 631 -7.77 10.28 -18.67
N LEU A 632 -8.14 10.78 -19.85
CA LEU A 632 -8.82 9.99 -20.90
C LEU A 632 -7.90 8.98 -21.60
N ASN A 633 -6.58 9.11 -21.44
CA ASN A 633 -5.65 8.16 -22.04
C ASN A 633 -5.75 6.79 -21.39
N THR A 634 -5.55 5.76 -22.19
CA THR A 634 -5.56 4.36 -21.74
C THR A 634 -4.41 4.10 -20.79
N ARG A 635 -4.69 3.43 -19.67
CA ARG A 635 -3.66 3.08 -18.69
C ARG A 635 -3.37 1.57 -18.72
N PRO A 636 -2.09 1.16 -18.71
CA PRO A 636 -1.75 -0.24 -18.53
C PRO A 636 -2.20 -0.72 -17.14
N PRO A 637 -2.35 -2.04 -16.93
CA PRO A 637 -2.64 -2.58 -15.60
C PRO A 637 -1.55 -2.16 -14.61
N LEU A 638 -1.94 -1.91 -13.35
CA LEU A 638 -1.00 -1.57 -12.28
C LEU A 638 -0.07 -2.75 -11.98
N THR A 639 -0.65 -3.95 -11.96
CA THR A 639 0.04 -5.20 -11.68
C THR A 639 -0.84 -6.37 -12.12
N THR A 640 -0.26 -7.56 -12.12
CA THR A 640 -0.99 -8.82 -12.36
C THR A 640 -0.93 -9.68 -11.12
N TRP A 641 -2.09 -9.97 -10.53
CA TRP A 641 -2.19 -10.87 -9.38
C TRP A 641 -2.25 -12.33 -9.81
N SER A 642 -1.60 -13.18 -9.04
CA SER A 642 -1.61 -14.63 -9.22
C SER A 642 -1.91 -15.30 -7.90
N VAL A 643 -2.51 -16.49 -7.94
CA VAL A 643 -2.78 -17.26 -6.72
C VAL A 643 -1.51 -17.49 -5.90
N ASP A 644 -0.39 -17.82 -6.53
CA ASP A 644 0.81 -18.23 -5.79
C ASP A 644 1.40 -17.04 -5.00
N ARG A 645 1.47 -15.85 -5.60
CA ARG A 645 1.97 -14.63 -4.93
C ARG A 645 0.96 -13.92 -4.03
N ASP A 646 -0.32 -13.89 -4.41
CA ASP A 646 -1.30 -12.93 -3.86
C ASP A 646 -2.37 -13.57 -2.96
N LEU A 647 -2.31 -14.89 -2.69
CA LEU A 647 -3.30 -15.58 -1.85
C LEU A 647 -3.54 -14.90 -0.50
N ASN A 648 -2.47 -14.57 0.22
CA ASN A 648 -2.58 -13.94 1.54
C ASN A 648 -3.13 -12.52 1.43
N ARG A 649 -2.83 -11.79 0.35
CA ARG A 649 -3.29 -10.42 0.13
C ARG A 649 -4.81 -10.31 0.12
N VAL A 650 -5.51 -11.39 -0.28
CA VAL A 650 -6.97 -11.48 -0.24
C VAL A 650 -7.50 -11.35 1.19
N ILE A 651 -6.88 -12.04 2.16
CA ILE A 651 -7.27 -11.97 3.57
C ILE A 651 -7.01 -10.58 4.13
N LEU A 652 -5.80 -10.04 3.91
CA LEU A 652 -5.41 -8.72 4.43
C LEU A 652 -6.37 -7.64 3.92
N GLY A 653 -6.70 -7.68 2.63
CA GLY A 653 -7.60 -6.74 1.99
C GLY A 653 -9.05 -6.84 2.42
N LEU A 654 -9.61 -8.06 2.46
CA LEU A 654 -10.97 -8.27 2.94
C LEU A 654 -11.11 -7.88 4.41
N ALA A 655 -10.06 -8.06 5.21
CA ALA A 655 -10.09 -7.70 6.62
C ALA A 655 -10.31 -6.20 6.84
N GLU A 656 -9.95 -5.32 5.89
CA GLU A 656 -10.22 -3.86 5.93
C GLU A 656 -11.71 -3.50 5.87
N PHE A 657 -12.58 -4.45 5.50
CA PHE A 657 -14.04 -4.26 5.52
C PHE A 657 -14.65 -4.45 6.92
N ILE A 658 -13.85 -4.85 7.91
CA ILE A 658 -14.27 -4.99 9.31
C ILE A 658 -13.93 -3.68 10.04
N PRO A 659 -14.88 -2.92 10.58
CA PRO A 659 -14.56 -1.66 11.26
C PRO A 659 -13.75 -1.87 12.54
N GLU A 660 -12.77 -0.99 12.80
CA GLU A 660 -11.97 -0.99 14.04
C GLU A 660 -12.84 -0.87 15.31
N ALA A 661 -13.95 -0.13 15.25
CA ALA A 661 -14.91 -0.02 16.35
C ALA A 661 -15.49 -1.40 16.77
N GLU A 662 -15.83 -2.25 15.80
CA GLU A 662 -16.33 -3.61 16.05
C GLU A 662 -15.23 -4.50 16.63
N LEU A 663 -14.03 -4.40 16.08
CA LEU A 663 -12.88 -5.18 16.55
C LEU A 663 -12.49 -4.85 17.99
N ARG A 664 -12.60 -3.58 18.41
CA ARG A 664 -12.36 -3.17 19.81
C ARG A 664 -13.39 -3.76 20.76
N ARG A 665 -14.65 -3.78 20.35
CA ARG A 665 -15.74 -4.38 21.13
C ARG A 665 -15.52 -5.89 21.28
N LEU A 666 -15.17 -6.56 20.18
CA LEU A 666 -14.83 -7.98 20.20
C LEU A 666 -13.64 -8.24 21.12
N ASP A 667 -12.52 -7.52 20.96
CA ASP A 667 -11.31 -7.71 21.78
C ASP A 667 -11.60 -7.55 23.28
N THR A 668 -12.33 -6.48 23.65
CA THR A 668 -12.73 -6.21 25.03
C THR A 668 -13.62 -7.31 25.59
N TYR A 669 -14.59 -7.77 24.80
CA TYR A 669 -15.48 -8.85 25.19
C TYR A 669 -14.72 -10.15 25.41
N LEU A 670 -13.91 -10.58 24.45
CA LEU A 670 -13.20 -11.86 24.50
C LEU A 670 -12.31 -11.93 25.73
N PHE A 671 -11.49 -10.89 25.95
CA PHE A 671 -10.58 -10.86 27.08
C PHE A 671 -11.35 -10.88 28.42
N GLY A 672 -12.38 -10.04 28.56
CA GLY A 672 -13.20 -9.98 29.76
C GLY A 672 -14.01 -11.26 30.02
N HIS A 673 -14.53 -11.88 28.97
CA HIS A 673 -15.22 -13.16 29.04
C HIS A 673 -14.27 -14.27 29.47
N GLY A 674 -13.08 -14.37 28.85
CA GLY A 674 -12.06 -15.35 29.21
C GLY A 674 -11.60 -15.25 30.66
N LEU A 675 -11.48 -14.02 31.20
CA LEU A 675 -11.22 -13.82 32.62
C LEU A 675 -12.35 -14.34 33.52
N LYS A 676 -13.62 -14.10 33.14
CA LYS A 676 -14.79 -14.49 33.94
C LYS A 676 -15.07 -15.99 33.92
N THR A 677 -14.88 -16.64 32.77
CA THR A 677 -15.21 -18.07 32.60
C THR A 677 -14.06 -19.01 32.94
N GLY A 678 -12.89 -18.47 33.33
CA GLY A 678 -11.72 -19.29 33.59
C GLY A 678 -11.19 -19.98 32.33
N ALA A 679 -11.14 -19.26 31.20
CA ALA A 679 -10.59 -19.78 29.95
C ALA A 679 -9.22 -20.44 30.14
N ARG A 680 -8.92 -21.47 29.35
CA ARG A 680 -7.68 -22.26 29.48
C ARG A 680 -6.45 -21.33 29.45
N ARG A 681 -5.61 -21.43 30.49
CA ARG A 681 -4.36 -20.68 30.60
C ARG A 681 -3.15 -21.58 30.42
N GLN A 682 -2.14 -21.05 29.76
CA GLN A 682 -0.83 -21.69 29.63
C GLN A 682 0.22 -20.74 30.19
N HIS A 683 1.15 -21.30 30.97
CA HIS A 683 2.18 -20.52 31.65
C HIS A 683 3.54 -20.95 31.15
N PHE A 684 4.31 -20.01 30.62
CA PHE A 684 5.67 -20.22 30.15
C PHE A 684 6.62 -19.48 31.07
N ARG A 685 7.56 -20.20 31.68
CA ARG A 685 8.47 -19.64 32.67
C ARG A 685 9.91 -19.74 32.20
N GLY A 686 10.61 -18.61 32.16
CA GLY A 686 12.00 -18.53 31.73
C GLY A 686 12.88 -17.77 32.73
N PRO A 687 14.18 -18.08 32.83
CA PRO A 687 15.15 -17.26 33.54
C PRO A 687 15.27 -15.87 32.91
N CYS A 688 15.57 -14.87 33.75
CA CYS A 688 15.81 -13.49 33.35
C CYS A 688 17.13 -13.00 33.92
N LYS A 689 17.83 -12.19 33.12
CA LYS A 689 18.98 -11.41 33.52
C LYS A 689 18.58 -9.93 33.59
N PHE A 690 18.89 -9.29 34.71
CA PHE A 690 18.70 -7.87 34.93
C PHE A 690 20.05 -7.18 34.84
N THR A 691 20.14 -6.10 34.06
CA THR A 691 21.37 -5.31 33.89
C THR A 691 21.06 -3.85 34.13
N ARG A 692 21.70 -3.24 35.14
CA ARG A 692 21.55 -1.82 35.47
C ARG A 692 22.16 -0.97 34.36
N GLN A 693 21.37 -0.05 33.79
CA GLN A 693 21.82 0.87 32.73
C GLN A 693 22.28 2.22 33.28
N GLY A 694 21.76 2.60 34.46
CA GLY A 694 22.14 3.83 35.14
C GLY A 694 21.10 4.24 36.18
N ARG A 695 21.44 5.29 36.94
CA ARG A 695 20.55 5.91 37.93
C ARG A 695 20.12 7.28 37.41
N LEU A 696 18.83 7.42 37.13
CA LEU A 696 18.23 8.68 36.69
C LEU A 696 17.71 9.45 37.91
N ALA A 697 17.48 10.75 37.75
CA ALA A 697 16.89 11.58 38.82
C ALA A 697 15.52 11.06 39.30
N ALA A 698 14.77 10.41 38.40
CA ALA A 698 13.47 9.82 38.70
C ALA A 698 13.55 8.43 39.37
N GLY A 699 14.63 7.67 39.15
CA GLY A 699 14.71 6.28 39.57
C GLY A 699 15.82 5.47 38.92
N ASP A 700 15.86 4.16 39.21
CA ASP A 700 16.83 3.23 38.61
C ASP A 700 16.32 2.64 37.29
N LEU A 701 17.18 2.60 36.27
CA LEU A 701 16.87 2.02 34.96
C LEU A 701 17.58 0.67 34.79
N PHE A 702 16.82 -0.37 34.47
CA PHE A 702 17.36 -1.71 34.16
C PHE A 702 16.87 -2.20 32.81
N THR A 703 17.70 -2.97 32.14
CA THR A 703 17.27 -3.83 31.03
C THR A 703 17.05 -5.24 31.56
N VAL A 704 15.88 -5.81 31.29
CA VAL A 704 15.51 -7.18 31.65
C VAL A 704 15.47 -8.01 30.37
N ALA A 705 16.30 -9.05 30.31
CA ALA A 705 16.36 -9.99 29.21
C ALA A 705 16.02 -11.40 29.73
N CYS A 706 14.95 -11.99 29.21
CA CYS A 706 14.51 -13.33 29.58
C CYS A 706 14.50 -14.23 28.35
N HIS A 707 15.02 -15.45 28.50
CA HIS A 707 15.06 -16.45 27.44
C HIS A 707 14.51 -17.76 27.98
N MET A 708 13.60 -18.38 27.23
CA MET A 708 13.10 -19.72 27.47
C MET A 708 13.08 -20.49 26.16
N SER A 709 13.72 -21.65 26.13
CA SER A 709 13.62 -22.64 25.06
C SER A 709 13.31 -24.00 25.68
N SER A 710 12.32 -24.71 25.14
CA SER A 710 12.06 -26.12 25.45
C SER A 710 12.10 -26.90 24.14
N GLU A 711 13.02 -27.86 24.04
CA GLU A 711 13.14 -28.76 22.89
C GLU A 711 11.99 -29.78 22.84
N GLU A 712 11.44 -30.19 23.99
CA GLU A 712 10.39 -31.21 24.09
C GLU A 712 9.00 -30.68 23.70
N ASP A 713 8.67 -29.42 24.04
CA ASP A 713 7.33 -28.87 23.83
C ASP A 713 7.24 -27.91 22.64
N SER A 714 8.33 -27.69 21.91
CA SER A 714 8.45 -26.67 20.86
C SER A 714 8.06 -25.24 21.31
N THR A 715 7.99 -25.00 22.63
CA THR A 715 7.61 -23.72 23.22
C THR A 715 8.85 -22.91 23.56
N ALA A 716 8.92 -21.69 23.02
CA ALA A 716 9.96 -20.73 23.35
C ALA A 716 9.37 -19.34 23.60
N PHE A 717 10.00 -18.55 24.46
CA PHE A 717 9.78 -17.11 24.48
C PHE A 717 11.07 -16.34 24.75
N ASP A 718 11.17 -15.18 24.11
CA ASP A 718 12.23 -14.19 24.33
C ASP A 718 11.57 -12.87 24.72
N LEU A 719 11.95 -12.31 25.87
CA LEU A 719 11.46 -11.02 26.34
C LEU A 719 12.63 -10.09 26.60
N VAL A 720 12.61 -8.92 25.96
CA VAL A 720 13.53 -7.82 26.30
C VAL A 720 12.71 -6.59 26.62
N THR A 721 12.92 -6.03 27.80
CA THR A 721 12.21 -4.83 28.25
C THR A 721 13.08 -3.94 29.12
N ASP A 722 12.96 -2.63 28.94
CA ASP A 722 13.55 -1.65 29.84
C ASP A 722 12.56 -1.28 30.94
N VAL A 723 13.00 -1.37 32.20
CA VAL A 723 12.22 -1.06 33.40
C VAL A 723 12.83 0.13 34.14
N LEU A 724 12.10 1.25 34.14
CA LEU A 724 12.38 2.40 34.99
C LEU A 724 11.58 2.24 36.28
N ILE A 725 12.25 2.31 37.42
CA ILE A 725 11.63 2.08 38.73
C ILE A 725 11.68 3.35 39.56
N GLU A 726 10.50 3.82 39.96
CA GLU A 726 10.32 5.02 40.78
C GLU A 726 9.45 4.67 41.99
N ALA A 727 9.96 4.90 43.21
CA ALA A 727 9.24 4.68 44.47
C ALA A 727 8.53 3.30 44.57
N GLY A 728 9.20 2.22 44.15
CA GLY A 728 8.68 0.86 44.21
C GLY A 728 7.64 0.51 43.13
N LYS A 729 7.56 1.30 42.06
CA LYS A 729 6.71 1.05 40.90
C LYS A 729 7.55 1.05 39.63
N ILE A 730 7.19 0.20 38.68
CA ILE A 730 7.70 0.30 37.31
C ILE A 730 6.91 1.40 36.59
N THR A 731 7.59 2.47 36.18
CA THR A 731 7.01 3.64 35.48
C THR A 731 7.33 3.65 33.99
N SER A 732 8.32 2.89 33.53
CA SER A 732 8.47 2.63 32.09
C SER A 732 7.19 1.98 31.56
N ARG A 733 6.91 2.21 30.28
CA ARG A 733 5.64 1.79 29.66
C ARG A 733 5.84 1.02 28.38
N SER A 734 7.05 0.57 28.07
CA SER A 734 7.39 -0.06 26.79
C SER A 734 8.11 -1.37 26.99
N ILE A 735 7.72 -2.37 26.21
CA ILE A 735 8.47 -3.62 26.02
C ILE A 735 9.16 -3.53 24.66
N ASN A 736 10.48 -3.74 24.65
CA ASN A 736 11.33 -3.58 23.47
C ASN A 736 11.06 -4.71 22.46
N SER A 737 11.03 -5.96 22.92
CA SER A 737 10.66 -7.12 22.10
C SER A 737 10.05 -8.24 22.92
N LEU A 738 9.10 -8.95 22.33
CA LEU A 738 8.57 -10.22 22.82
C LEU A 738 8.46 -11.20 21.65
N VAL A 739 9.12 -12.35 21.71
CA VAL A 739 8.93 -13.48 20.79
C VAL A 739 8.23 -14.59 21.55
N ILE A 740 7.25 -15.24 20.93
CA ILE A 740 6.49 -16.34 21.53
C ILE A 740 6.54 -17.55 20.58
N THR A 741 6.19 -18.72 21.10
CA THR A 741 6.22 -20.09 20.53
C THR A 741 5.91 -20.24 19.04
N ASP A 742 5.07 -19.39 18.45
CA ASP A 742 4.78 -19.41 17.01
C ASP A 742 5.80 -18.63 16.14
N GLY A 743 6.90 -18.19 16.75
CA GLY A 743 7.94 -17.37 16.12
C GLY A 743 7.52 -15.91 15.91
N THR A 744 6.35 -15.48 16.41
CA THR A 744 5.88 -14.11 16.23
C THR A 744 6.69 -13.15 17.09
N LEU A 745 7.36 -12.21 16.43
CA LEU A 745 8.01 -11.06 17.07
C LEU A 745 7.01 -9.92 17.24
N PHE A 746 6.77 -9.54 18.49
CA PHE A 746 6.03 -8.36 18.88
C PHE A 746 6.99 -7.23 19.25
N THR A 747 6.79 -6.05 18.65
CA THR A 747 7.49 -4.80 18.96
C THR A 747 6.48 -3.69 19.24
N GLY A 748 6.93 -2.60 19.88
CA GLY A 748 6.07 -1.46 20.21
C GLY A 748 4.95 -1.79 21.20
N LEU A 749 5.20 -2.77 22.06
CA LEU A 749 4.30 -3.18 23.13
C LEU A 749 4.37 -2.18 24.28
N THR A 750 3.24 -1.97 24.95
CA THR A 750 3.16 -1.12 26.14
C THR A 750 2.61 -1.87 27.33
N HIS A 751 2.98 -1.47 28.53
CA HIS A 751 2.38 -1.97 29.76
C HIS A 751 1.95 -0.82 30.67
N SER A 752 1.00 -1.09 31.56
CA SER A 752 0.43 -0.11 32.51
C SER A 752 1.41 0.34 33.61
N GLY A 753 2.64 -0.15 33.60
CA GLY A 753 3.49 -0.21 34.79
C GLY A 753 3.01 -1.31 35.75
N GLY A 754 3.62 -1.37 36.94
CA GLY A 754 3.24 -2.34 37.95
C GLY A 754 3.78 -1.97 39.32
N VAL A 755 3.00 -2.27 40.38
CA VAL A 755 3.45 -2.11 41.76
C VAL A 755 4.25 -3.35 42.14
N ILE A 756 5.46 -3.14 42.65
CA ILE A 756 6.31 -4.22 43.11
C ILE A 756 5.83 -4.64 44.50
N GLN A 757 5.57 -5.92 44.68
CA GLN A 757 5.02 -6.47 45.91
C GLN A 757 5.90 -7.61 46.43
N PRO A 758 6.04 -7.75 47.76
CA PRO A 758 6.70 -8.91 48.33
C PRO A 758 5.80 -10.14 48.21
N ASN A 759 6.36 -11.27 47.78
CA ASN A 759 5.72 -12.58 47.78
C ASN A 759 6.69 -13.64 48.33
N GLY A 760 6.60 -13.88 49.63
CA GLY A 760 7.54 -14.75 50.35
C GLY A 760 8.99 -14.26 50.21
N ARG A 761 9.87 -15.13 49.69
CA ARG A 761 11.30 -14.84 49.45
C ARG A 761 11.59 -14.11 48.14
N HIS A 762 10.57 -13.61 47.44
CA HIS A 762 10.73 -12.94 46.16
C HIS A 762 10.01 -11.59 46.13
N TRP A 763 10.53 -10.68 45.32
CA TRP A 763 9.78 -9.54 44.81
C TRP A 763 9.06 -9.95 43.52
N VAL A 764 7.84 -9.46 43.33
CA VAL A 764 6.99 -9.78 42.18
C VAL A 764 6.35 -8.52 41.63
N VAL A 765 6.28 -8.43 40.31
CA VAL A 765 5.50 -7.43 39.60
C VAL A 765 4.74 -8.08 38.45
N ASN A 766 3.48 -7.70 38.30
CA ASN A 766 2.64 -8.11 37.16
C ASN A 766 2.57 -6.94 36.18
N LEU A 767 2.78 -7.23 34.90
CA LEU A 767 2.71 -6.30 33.81
C LEU A 767 1.50 -6.67 32.93
N ASP A 768 0.50 -5.79 32.91
CA ASP A 768 -0.60 -5.89 31.96
C ASP A 768 -0.14 -5.37 30.61
N VAL A 769 -0.04 -6.26 29.62
CA VAL A 769 0.53 -5.96 28.31
C VAL A 769 -0.57 -5.59 27.32
N SER A 770 -0.38 -4.47 26.63
CA SER A 770 -1.27 -3.96 25.60
C SER A 770 -0.47 -3.47 24.39
N ARG A 771 -1.12 -3.31 23.24
CA ARG A 771 -0.49 -2.77 22.03
C ARG A 771 -0.66 -1.26 21.91
N GLY A 772 0.29 -0.50 22.46
CA GLY A 772 0.54 0.91 22.15
C GLY A 772 -0.72 1.78 22.01
N ARG A 773 -0.75 2.64 20.98
CA ARG A 773 -1.86 3.58 20.69
C ARG A 773 -3.20 2.90 20.37
N SER A 774 -3.19 1.60 20.00
CA SER A 774 -4.41 0.87 19.66
C SER A 774 -5.19 0.43 20.89
N GLY A 775 -4.54 0.26 22.05
CA GLY A 775 -5.18 -0.18 23.29
C GLY A 775 -5.82 -1.59 23.25
N ARG A 776 -5.56 -2.38 22.19
CA ARG A 776 -6.00 -3.79 22.11
C ARG A 776 -5.01 -4.72 22.80
N HIS A 777 -5.49 -5.88 23.23
CA HIS A 777 -4.67 -6.92 23.84
C HIS A 777 -3.69 -7.53 22.82
N VAL A 778 -2.53 -7.99 23.29
CA VAL A 778 -1.57 -8.71 22.44
C VAL A 778 -2.11 -10.11 22.18
N ARG A 779 -2.13 -10.55 20.92
CA ARG A 779 -2.67 -11.87 20.52
C ARG A 779 -1.69 -12.59 19.59
N LEU A 780 -1.57 -13.91 19.76
CA LEU A 780 -0.82 -14.83 18.89
C LEU A 780 -1.55 -15.02 17.55
N LEU A 781 -0.92 -15.72 16.59
CA LEU A 781 -1.52 -16.04 15.29
C LEU A 781 -2.85 -16.80 15.41
N SER A 782 -2.98 -17.63 16.44
CA SER A 782 -4.21 -18.37 16.76
C SER A 782 -5.37 -17.48 17.22
N GLY A 783 -5.08 -16.25 17.66
CA GLY A 783 -6.01 -15.35 18.34
C GLY A 783 -5.91 -15.36 19.85
N THR A 784 -5.19 -16.32 20.46
CA THR A 784 -4.95 -16.44 21.90
C THR A 784 -4.30 -15.17 22.47
N ALA A 785 -4.86 -14.63 23.56
CA ALA A 785 -4.37 -13.41 24.18
C ALA A 785 -3.18 -13.65 25.13
N VAL A 786 -2.27 -12.67 25.20
CA VAL A 786 -1.31 -12.54 26.29
C VAL A 786 -2.05 -11.92 27.47
N ALA A 787 -2.30 -12.72 28.51
CA ALA A 787 -3.04 -12.28 29.69
C ALA A 787 -2.18 -11.47 30.66
N GLY A 788 -0.86 -11.66 30.65
CA GLY A 788 0.06 -10.89 31.47
C GLY A 788 1.46 -11.47 31.50
N ILE A 789 2.41 -10.63 31.92
CA ILE A 789 3.79 -11.03 32.18
C ILE A 789 4.08 -10.77 33.65
N GLN A 790 4.41 -11.82 34.40
CA GLN A 790 4.87 -11.70 35.77
C GLN A 790 6.39 -11.78 35.82
N ILE A 791 7.04 -10.80 36.43
CA ILE A 791 8.48 -10.81 36.67
C ILE A 791 8.72 -11.00 38.16
N ARG A 792 9.66 -11.88 38.53
CA ARG A 792 10.06 -12.10 39.92
C ARG A 792 11.56 -12.24 40.09
N TRP A 793 12.09 -11.76 41.21
CA TRP A 793 13.50 -11.90 41.59
C TRP A 793 13.64 -12.12 43.10
N PRO A 794 14.78 -12.67 43.58
CA PRO A 794 14.98 -12.93 45.00
C PRO A 794 14.94 -11.67 45.86
N ARG A 795 14.39 -11.80 47.08
CA ARG A 795 14.44 -10.77 48.12
C ARG A 795 15.55 -11.14 49.10
N THR A 796 16.75 -10.64 48.83
CA THR A 796 17.97 -10.91 49.62
C THR A 796 18.20 -9.87 50.74
N THR A 797 17.67 -8.66 50.58
CA THR A 797 17.67 -7.57 51.56
C THR A 797 16.27 -6.96 51.70
N ASP A 798 16.06 -6.04 52.64
CA ASP A 798 14.83 -5.21 52.68
C ASP A 798 14.82 -4.14 51.58
N GLU A 799 15.94 -3.93 50.88
CA GLU A 799 15.94 -3.16 49.64
C GLU A 799 15.24 -3.95 48.53
N MET A 800 14.45 -3.23 47.74
CA MET A 800 13.61 -3.84 46.70
C MET A 800 14.43 -4.44 45.55
N PHE A 801 15.70 -4.03 45.41
CA PHE A 801 16.63 -4.49 44.38
C PHE A 801 18.06 -4.62 44.91
N PRO A 802 18.86 -5.58 44.42
CA PRO A 802 20.28 -5.67 44.75
C PRO A 802 21.06 -4.43 44.30
N GLN A 803 22.09 -4.04 45.08
CA GLN A 803 23.07 -3.00 44.71
C GLN A 803 23.96 -3.43 43.52
N GLU A 804 23.96 -4.72 43.19
CA GLU A 804 24.74 -5.32 42.10
C GLU A 804 24.39 -4.71 40.74
N GLU A 805 25.38 -4.63 39.84
CA GLU A 805 25.16 -4.19 38.46
C GLU A 805 24.30 -5.18 37.65
N GLN A 806 24.33 -6.46 38.03
CA GLN A 806 23.57 -7.53 37.38
C GLN A 806 23.04 -8.52 38.42
N PHE A 807 21.79 -8.96 38.26
CA PHE A 807 21.20 -10.02 39.07
C PHE A 807 20.24 -10.89 38.23
N THR A 808 19.80 -12.01 38.79
CA THR A 808 18.92 -12.96 38.10
C THR A 808 17.52 -13.00 38.68
N GLY A 809 16.55 -13.36 37.84
CA GLY A 809 15.17 -13.61 38.23
C GLY A 809 14.49 -14.55 37.25
N THR A 810 13.16 -14.56 37.25
CA THR A 810 12.37 -15.33 36.27
C THR A 810 11.17 -14.53 35.82
N ALA A 811 10.77 -14.71 34.56
CA ALA A 811 9.53 -14.20 34.01
C ALA A 811 8.57 -15.36 33.75
N THR A 812 7.28 -15.13 33.98
CA THR A 812 6.19 -16.04 33.62
C THR A 812 5.25 -15.32 32.67
N LEU A 813 5.23 -15.76 31.41
CA LEU A 813 4.29 -15.33 30.39
C LEU A 813 3.01 -16.17 30.53
N THR A 814 1.86 -15.52 30.63
CA THR A 814 0.57 -16.22 30.66
C THR A 814 -0.20 -15.98 29.36
N LEU A 815 -0.51 -17.06 28.66
CA LEU A 815 -1.43 -17.05 27.52
C LEU A 815 -2.83 -17.50 27.97
N MET A 816 -3.86 -16.90 27.40
CA MET A 816 -5.26 -17.21 27.68
C MET A 816 -5.99 -17.49 26.36
N ASP A 817 -6.55 -18.68 26.24
CA ASP A 817 -7.38 -19.05 25.09
C ASP A 817 -8.79 -18.47 25.22
N ASP A 818 -8.91 -17.18 24.93
CA ASP A 818 -10.17 -16.44 24.86
C ASP A 818 -10.75 -16.38 23.44
N PHE A 819 -10.11 -17.04 22.46
CA PHE A 819 -10.52 -17.01 21.05
C PHE A 819 -11.35 -18.23 20.64
N THR A 820 -11.27 -19.35 21.36
CA THR A 820 -12.13 -20.54 21.14
C THR A 820 -13.63 -20.20 20.99
N PRO A 821 -14.24 -19.30 21.81
CA PRO A 821 -15.63 -18.87 21.60
C PRO A 821 -15.92 -18.30 20.20
N VAL A 822 -14.95 -17.63 19.57
CA VAL A 822 -15.09 -17.14 18.18
C VAL A 822 -15.13 -18.30 17.20
N ASN A 823 -14.27 -19.31 17.38
CA ASN A 823 -14.26 -20.50 16.53
C ASN A 823 -15.59 -21.27 16.63
N ASP A 824 -16.15 -21.40 17.83
CA ASP A 824 -17.44 -22.03 18.06
C ASP A 824 -18.58 -21.24 17.41
N ALA A 825 -18.57 -19.91 17.57
CA ALA A 825 -19.54 -19.02 16.95
C ALA A 825 -19.49 -19.06 15.41
N ILE A 826 -18.29 -19.08 14.82
CA ILE A 826 -18.11 -19.25 13.37
C ILE A 826 -18.65 -20.61 12.91
N SER A 827 -18.39 -21.67 13.67
CA SER A 827 -18.89 -23.02 13.37
C SER A 827 -20.43 -23.07 13.40
N ALA A 828 -21.06 -22.38 14.36
CA ALA A 828 -22.51 -22.24 14.40
C ALA A 828 -23.06 -21.45 13.19
N LEU A 829 -22.38 -20.36 12.79
CA LEU A 829 -22.74 -19.58 11.60
C LEU A 829 -22.60 -20.39 10.30
N VAL A 830 -21.59 -21.26 10.21
CA VAL A 830 -21.44 -22.22 9.10
C VAL A 830 -22.67 -23.12 9.03
N GLN A 831 -23.07 -23.74 10.14
CA GLN A 831 -24.25 -24.61 10.17
C GLN A 831 -25.56 -23.87 9.83
N GLN A 832 -25.71 -22.62 10.28
CA GLN A 832 -26.87 -21.80 9.96
C GLN A 832 -26.89 -21.37 8.50
N SER A 833 -25.72 -21.08 7.92
CA SER A 833 -25.56 -20.76 6.50
C SER A 833 -25.86 -21.98 5.63
N ASP A 834 -25.38 -23.17 6.02
CA ASP A 834 -25.69 -24.44 5.35
C ASP A 834 -27.21 -24.69 5.32
N LYS A 835 -27.91 -24.32 6.41
CA LYS A 835 -29.37 -24.41 6.54
C LYS A 835 -30.13 -23.20 5.95
N LYS A 836 -29.44 -22.26 5.29
CA LYS A 836 -30.01 -21.01 4.72
C LYS A 836 -30.79 -20.16 5.73
N ARG A 837 -30.44 -20.23 7.01
CA ARG A 837 -31.04 -19.39 8.07
C ARG A 837 -30.37 -18.02 8.16
N VAL A 838 -29.10 -17.94 7.74
CA VAL A 838 -28.33 -16.71 7.59
C VAL A 838 -27.54 -16.77 6.28
N HIS A 839 -27.21 -15.62 5.70
CA HIS A 839 -26.55 -15.53 4.39
C HIS A 839 -25.11 -14.96 4.45
N VAL A 840 -24.50 -14.91 5.65
CA VAL A 840 -23.21 -14.23 5.92
C VAL A 840 -21.99 -14.88 5.24
N PHE A 841 -22.08 -16.15 4.86
CA PHE A 841 -21.04 -16.88 4.10
C PHE A 841 -21.53 -17.34 2.70
N SER A 842 -22.56 -16.67 2.17
CA SER A 842 -23.07 -16.90 0.82
C SER A 842 -22.14 -16.34 -0.28
N SER A 843 -22.56 -16.46 -1.55
CA SER A 843 -21.88 -15.84 -2.70
C SER A 843 -22.20 -14.35 -2.90
N GLU A 844 -22.95 -13.73 -1.99
CA GLU A 844 -23.15 -12.29 -1.95
C GLU A 844 -21.84 -11.54 -1.67
N PRO A 845 -21.75 -10.25 -2.04
CA PRO A 845 -20.70 -9.36 -1.58
C PRO A 845 -20.39 -9.49 -0.09
N PHE A 846 -19.09 -9.51 0.24
CA PHE A 846 -18.64 -9.50 1.62
C PHE A 846 -18.97 -8.15 2.27
N ARG A 847 -19.85 -8.21 3.27
CA ARG A 847 -20.22 -7.07 4.11
C ARG A 847 -19.73 -7.35 5.53
N GLY A 848 -18.52 -6.91 5.85
CA GLY A 848 -17.85 -7.23 7.12
C GLY A 848 -18.74 -6.92 8.34
N THR A 849 -19.51 -5.84 8.28
CA THR A 849 -20.46 -5.42 9.32
C THR A 849 -21.60 -6.43 9.54
N LYS A 850 -22.20 -6.95 8.47
CA LYS A 850 -23.22 -8.01 8.56
C LYS A 850 -22.69 -9.30 9.18
N VAL A 851 -21.47 -9.68 8.82
CA VAL A 851 -20.83 -10.88 9.38
C VAL A 851 -20.51 -10.66 10.87
N MET A 852 -20.04 -9.47 11.25
CA MET A 852 -19.79 -9.10 12.64
C MET A 852 -21.07 -9.07 13.49
N GLN A 853 -22.19 -8.53 12.98
CA GLN A 853 -23.49 -8.56 13.68
C GLN A 853 -23.94 -10.00 13.96
N ALA A 854 -23.79 -10.89 12.98
CA ALA A 854 -24.11 -12.30 13.16
C ALA A 854 -23.18 -12.99 14.16
N LEU A 855 -21.88 -12.67 14.13
CA LEU A 855 -20.91 -13.16 15.11
C LEU A 855 -21.25 -12.69 16.53
N PHE A 856 -21.58 -11.41 16.72
CA PHE A 856 -21.97 -10.87 18.02
C PHE A 856 -23.23 -11.54 18.55
N SER A 857 -24.22 -11.76 17.70
CA SER A 857 -25.43 -12.49 18.07
C SER A 857 -25.12 -13.91 18.56
N GLN A 858 -24.20 -14.63 17.90
CA GLN A 858 -23.77 -15.96 18.35
C GLN A 858 -22.99 -15.93 19.67
N LEU A 859 -22.18 -14.89 19.88
CA LEU A 859 -21.40 -14.72 21.10
C LEU A 859 -22.23 -14.15 22.27
N GLY A 860 -23.50 -13.80 22.06
CA GLY A 860 -24.34 -13.15 23.07
C GLY A 860 -24.03 -11.67 23.32
N LEU A 861 -23.29 -11.01 22.42
CA LEU A 861 -23.15 -9.55 22.43
C LEU A 861 -24.31 -8.90 21.70
N THR A 862 -24.76 -7.75 22.20
CA THR A 862 -25.70 -6.90 21.48
C THR A 862 -25.11 -6.48 20.13
N PRO A 863 -25.74 -6.82 19.00
CA PRO A 863 -25.28 -6.38 17.68
C PRO A 863 -25.30 -4.86 17.58
N THR A 864 -24.37 -4.32 16.79
CA THR A 864 -24.33 -2.89 16.48
C THR A 864 -25.47 -2.54 15.54
N ASP A 865 -26.14 -1.42 15.81
CA ASP A 865 -27.05 -0.84 14.83
C ASP A 865 -26.22 -0.31 13.64
N TRP A 866 -26.34 -0.99 12.51
CA TRP A 866 -25.67 -0.63 11.26
C TRP A 866 -26.65 0.17 10.41
N CYS A 867 -26.23 1.37 10.03
CA CYS A 867 -27.11 2.39 9.47
C CYS A 867 -27.83 2.00 8.17
N CYS A 868 -27.34 0.95 7.53
CA CYS A 868 -27.31 0.86 6.08
C CYS A 868 -27.93 -0.45 5.56
N ASP A 869 -28.66 -1.13 6.45
CA ASP A 869 -29.37 -2.38 6.16
C ASP A 869 -30.85 -2.16 5.85
N ASP A 870 -31.44 -1.09 6.40
CA ASP A 870 -32.80 -0.67 6.10
C ASP A 870 -32.77 0.43 5.05
N LEU A 871 -33.33 0.12 3.87
CA LEU A 871 -33.40 1.03 2.72
C LEU A 871 -34.84 1.44 2.40
N THR A 872 -35.81 1.13 3.26
CA THR A 872 -37.26 1.30 3.00
C THR A 872 -37.67 2.74 2.74
N ASN A 873 -36.97 3.72 3.33
CA ASN A 873 -37.27 5.15 3.21
C ASN A 873 -36.17 5.92 2.47
N MET A 874 -35.57 5.32 1.44
CA MET A 874 -34.55 5.98 0.60
C MET A 874 -35.19 6.74 -0.58
N PRO A 875 -34.64 7.90 -0.97
CA PRO A 875 -35.08 8.63 -2.16
C PRO A 875 -35.03 7.77 -3.43
N PRO A 876 -35.88 8.03 -4.44
CA PRO A 876 -35.81 7.32 -5.71
C PRO A 876 -34.46 7.53 -6.40
N VAL A 877 -33.95 6.45 -7.01
CA VAL A 877 -32.72 6.51 -7.81
C VAL A 877 -33.06 7.17 -9.14
N ASN A 878 -32.52 8.37 -9.36
CA ASN A 878 -32.68 9.10 -10.62
C ASN A 878 -31.36 9.09 -11.39
N VAL A 879 -31.41 8.72 -12.67
CA VAL A 879 -30.26 8.87 -13.59
C VAL A 879 -30.29 10.29 -14.15
N ALA A 880 -29.12 10.91 -14.33
CA ALA A 880 -29.02 12.16 -15.09
C ALA A 880 -29.63 11.94 -16.49
N SER A 881 -30.77 12.56 -16.79
CA SER A 881 -31.53 12.26 -18.00
C SER A 881 -30.72 12.54 -19.26
N SER A 882 -30.59 11.55 -20.15
CA SER A 882 -30.27 11.81 -21.54
C SER A 882 -31.60 12.04 -22.28
N SER A 883 -31.79 13.21 -22.91
CA SER A 883 -32.97 13.45 -23.74
C SER A 883 -33.05 12.42 -24.86
N ALA A 884 -34.24 12.02 -25.33
CA ALA A 884 -34.39 11.18 -26.51
C ALA A 884 -33.55 11.76 -27.69
N PRO A 885 -33.05 10.92 -28.63
CA PRO A 885 -32.42 11.44 -29.83
C PRO A 885 -33.36 12.48 -30.44
N ALA A 886 -32.86 13.68 -30.75
CA ALA A 886 -33.65 14.62 -31.52
C ALA A 886 -34.11 13.87 -32.78
N ASP A 887 -35.42 13.82 -33.01
CA ASP A 887 -35.94 13.26 -34.24
C ASP A 887 -35.32 14.09 -35.36
N LEU A 888 -34.40 13.49 -36.13
CA LEU A 888 -33.62 14.16 -37.18
C LEU A 888 -34.52 14.44 -38.40
N ASN A 889 -35.72 14.98 -38.17
CA ASN A 889 -36.63 15.55 -39.16
C ASN A 889 -36.12 16.89 -39.70
N LEU A 890 -34.81 17.00 -39.89
CA LEU A 890 -34.18 18.07 -40.63
C LEU A 890 -34.30 17.75 -42.14
N GLN A 891 -34.71 18.73 -42.95
CA GLN A 891 -34.54 18.70 -44.41
C GLN A 891 -33.06 18.88 -44.76
N VAL A 892 -32.23 17.88 -44.43
CA VAL A 892 -30.79 17.90 -44.61
C VAL A 892 -30.32 16.77 -45.52
N SER A 893 -29.17 16.98 -46.16
CA SER A 893 -28.57 16.02 -47.10
C SER A 893 -28.32 14.66 -46.42
N LEU A 894 -28.29 13.58 -47.21
CA LEU A 894 -27.95 12.24 -46.72
C LEU A 894 -26.57 12.20 -46.04
N LYS A 895 -25.63 13.03 -46.52
CA LYS A 895 -24.28 13.17 -45.98
C LYS A 895 -24.27 13.78 -44.57
N GLU A 896 -25.06 14.84 -44.36
CA GLU A 896 -25.26 15.46 -43.03
C GLU A 896 -25.89 14.48 -42.05
N LYS A 897 -26.90 13.69 -42.49
CA LYS A 897 -27.51 12.64 -41.66
C LYS A 897 -26.50 11.56 -41.24
N ALA A 898 -25.61 11.15 -42.14
CA ALA A 898 -24.58 10.16 -41.85
C ALA A 898 -23.54 10.70 -40.84
N ALA A 899 -23.05 11.92 -41.02
CA ALA A 899 -22.10 12.55 -40.10
C ALA A 899 -22.69 12.75 -38.70
N VAL A 900 -23.93 13.24 -38.60
CA VAL A 900 -24.63 13.42 -37.33
C VAL A 900 -24.86 12.06 -36.65
N ARG A 901 -25.23 11.00 -37.40
CA ARG A 901 -25.32 9.64 -36.84
C ARG A 901 -23.99 9.17 -36.26
N SER A 902 -22.85 9.44 -36.90
CA SER A 902 -21.52 9.13 -36.37
C SER A 902 -21.22 9.92 -35.08
N PHE A 903 -21.59 11.21 -35.01
CA PHE A 903 -21.50 11.97 -33.75
C PHE A 903 -22.33 11.34 -32.64
N TYR A 904 -23.56 10.91 -32.92
CA TYR A 904 -24.36 10.22 -31.91
C TYR A 904 -23.77 8.86 -31.50
N ARG A 905 -23.18 8.13 -32.44
CA ARG A 905 -22.56 6.83 -32.17
C ARG A 905 -21.32 6.95 -31.26
N TYR A 906 -20.46 7.95 -31.51
CA TYR A 906 -19.13 8.01 -30.89
C TYR A 906 -18.96 9.14 -29.87
N CYS A 907 -19.79 10.20 -29.91
CA CYS A 907 -19.62 11.39 -29.08
C CYS A 907 -20.79 11.63 -28.11
N ALA A 908 -21.99 11.10 -28.39
CA ALA A 908 -23.18 11.38 -27.56
C ALA A 908 -23.05 10.92 -26.12
N THR A 909 -22.30 9.84 -25.86
CA THR A 909 -22.05 9.38 -24.49
C THR A 909 -21.59 10.52 -23.61
N CYS A 910 -20.63 11.33 -24.06
CA CYS A 910 -20.13 12.47 -23.29
C CYS A 910 -20.91 13.76 -23.55
N HIS A 911 -21.40 13.98 -24.77
CA HIS A 911 -21.84 15.31 -25.23
C HIS A 911 -23.38 15.48 -25.32
N ARG A 912 -24.18 14.46 -24.97
CA ARG A 912 -25.65 14.51 -24.90
C ARG A 912 -26.16 14.66 -23.47
N THR A 913 -25.57 15.58 -22.72
CA THR A 913 -25.90 15.87 -21.31
C THR A 913 -26.48 17.28 -21.17
N PRO A 914 -27.39 17.54 -20.22
CA PRO A 914 -27.84 18.90 -19.92
C PRO A 914 -26.70 19.77 -19.33
N SER A 915 -25.62 19.18 -18.79
CA SER A 915 -24.47 19.91 -18.26
C SER A 915 -23.67 20.62 -19.35
N ASN A 916 -23.18 21.83 -19.11
CA ASN A 916 -22.28 22.52 -20.05
C ASN A 916 -20.83 21.95 -20.05
N SER A 917 -20.53 21.03 -19.14
CA SER A 917 -19.22 20.39 -18.99
C SER A 917 -19.37 18.87 -18.82
N PRO A 918 -18.79 18.05 -19.72
CA PRO A 918 -18.13 18.43 -20.98
C PRO A 918 -19.12 19.15 -21.93
N PRO A 919 -18.64 19.89 -22.95
CA PRO A 919 -19.52 20.71 -23.79
C PRO A 919 -20.68 19.93 -24.40
N ASN A 920 -21.92 20.33 -24.12
CA ASN A 920 -23.13 19.62 -24.52
C ASN A 920 -23.61 19.87 -25.96
N PHE A 921 -22.71 19.81 -26.94
CA PHE A 921 -23.03 20.14 -28.32
C PHE A 921 -23.99 19.15 -29.02
N LEU A 922 -24.32 18.01 -28.39
CA LEU A 922 -25.34 17.06 -28.88
C LEU A 922 -26.63 17.09 -28.05
N TYR A 923 -26.77 18.04 -27.11
CA TYR A 923 -27.97 18.22 -26.29
C TYR A 923 -28.86 19.33 -26.84
N GLY A 924 -30.15 19.02 -27.02
CA GLY A 924 -31.16 19.94 -27.54
C GLY A 924 -31.94 19.34 -28.71
N ASP A 925 -32.79 20.15 -29.34
CA ASP A 925 -33.40 19.83 -30.63
C ASP A 925 -32.37 19.88 -31.77
N ALA A 926 -32.79 19.46 -32.97
CA ALA A 926 -31.90 19.31 -34.12
C ALA A 926 -31.26 20.65 -34.58
N THR A 927 -31.98 21.77 -34.43
CA THR A 927 -31.49 23.11 -34.76
C THR A 927 -30.45 23.56 -33.74
N GLN A 928 -30.73 23.36 -32.45
CA GLN A 928 -29.80 23.67 -31.36
C GLN A 928 -28.51 22.87 -31.48
N VAL A 929 -28.61 21.57 -31.79
CA VAL A 929 -27.44 20.69 -32.00
C VAL A 929 -26.60 21.19 -33.17
N ARG A 930 -27.22 21.58 -34.29
CA ARG A 930 -26.49 22.13 -35.45
C ARG A 930 -25.75 23.42 -35.12
N ILE A 931 -26.38 24.35 -34.39
CA ILE A 931 -25.75 25.61 -33.95
C ILE A 931 -24.55 25.32 -33.04
N LYS A 932 -24.73 24.47 -32.03
CA LYS A 932 -23.64 24.11 -31.10
C LYS A 932 -22.51 23.38 -31.81
N LEU A 933 -22.81 22.46 -32.74
CA LEU A 933 -21.79 21.79 -33.54
C LEU A 933 -20.96 22.77 -34.36
N ALA A 934 -21.60 23.76 -34.99
CA ALA A 934 -20.90 24.81 -35.73
C ALA A 934 -20.01 25.67 -34.81
N GLN A 935 -20.53 26.07 -33.65
CA GLN A 935 -19.76 26.83 -32.67
C GLN A 935 -18.56 26.05 -32.10
N CYS A 936 -18.73 24.74 -31.88
CA CYS A 936 -17.68 23.87 -31.37
C CYS A 936 -16.70 23.39 -32.45
N ALA A 937 -16.96 23.70 -33.72
CA ALA A 937 -16.29 23.08 -34.85
C ALA A 937 -14.75 23.18 -34.80
N PRO A 938 -14.12 24.33 -34.43
CA PRO A 938 -12.66 24.40 -34.30
C PRO A 938 -12.09 23.38 -33.31
N ARG A 939 -12.68 23.27 -32.11
CA ARG A 939 -12.23 22.32 -31.07
C ARG A 939 -12.50 20.88 -31.44
N ILE A 940 -13.63 20.62 -32.09
CA ILE A 940 -14.00 19.29 -32.59
C ILE A 940 -13.00 18.86 -33.66
N LEU A 941 -12.77 19.69 -34.68
CA LEU A 941 -11.86 19.39 -35.79
C LEU A 941 -10.44 19.16 -35.29
N PHE A 942 -9.98 19.95 -34.32
CA PHE A 942 -8.69 19.76 -33.68
C PHE A 942 -8.56 18.36 -33.07
N ARG A 943 -9.53 17.93 -32.26
CA ARG A 943 -9.48 16.62 -31.60
C ARG A 943 -9.71 15.45 -32.55
N LEU A 944 -10.47 15.62 -33.64
CA LEU A 944 -10.60 14.61 -34.70
C LEU A 944 -9.25 14.41 -35.43
N HIS A 945 -8.48 15.47 -35.65
CA HIS A 945 -7.17 15.42 -36.31
C HIS A 945 -6.09 14.72 -35.48
N MET A 946 -6.24 14.61 -34.16
CA MET A 946 -5.29 13.88 -33.31
C MET A 946 -5.13 12.40 -33.72
N TRP A 947 -6.11 11.83 -34.42
CA TRP A 947 -6.02 10.48 -34.99
C TRP A 947 -5.05 10.38 -36.18
N GLN A 948 -4.67 11.50 -36.82
CA GLN A 948 -3.64 11.51 -37.85
C GLN A 948 -2.22 11.38 -37.26
N LEU A 949 -2.06 11.75 -35.98
CA LEU A 949 -0.79 11.71 -35.26
C LEU A 949 -0.61 10.38 -34.52
N SER A 950 0.65 9.95 -34.37
CA SER A 950 1.02 8.88 -33.44
C SER A 950 0.69 9.31 -32.01
N ALA A 951 0.46 8.34 -31.11
CA ALA A 951 0.06 8.62 -29.73
C ALA A 951 0.99 9.62 -29.03
N ASP A 952 2.30 9.46 -29.18
CA ASP A 952 3.32 10.31 -28.55
C ASP A 952 3.45 11.70 -29.17
N ALA A 953 2.97 11.89 -30.40
CA ALA A 953 3.03 13.17 -31.11
C ALA A 953 1.78 14.04 -30.91
N ARG A 954 0.75 13.53 -30.21
CA ARG A 954 -0.52 14.24 -30.03
C ARG A 954 -0.35 15.39 -29.02
N PRO A 955 -0.60 16.65 -29.37
CA PRO A 955 -0.64 17.75 -28.39
C PRO A 955 -1.91 17.72 -27.52
N LYS A 956 -2.95 17.00 -27.93
CA LYS A 956 -4.21 16.84 -27.19
C LYS A 956 -4.80 15.45 -27.37
N SER A 957 -5.56 14.97 -26.38
CA SER A 957 -6.25 13.68 -26.52
C SER A 957 -7.28 13.70 -27.66
N PRO A 958 -7.39 12.62 -28.44
CA PRO A 958 -8.29 12.55 -29.57
C PRO A 958 -9.76 12.57 -29.16
N MET A 959 -10.63 12.84 -30.13
CA MET A 959 -12.08 12.64 -30.02
C MET A 959 -12.55 11.72 -31.16
N PRO A 960 -13.38 10.70 -30.91
CA PRO A 960 -13.68 10.15 -29.57
C PRO A 960 -12.39 9.64 -28.88
N PRO A 961 -12.36 9.49 -27.54
CA PRO A 961 -11.22 8.88 -26.87
C PRO A 961 -11.13 7.37 -27.20
N ALA A 962 -9.94 6.79 -27.06
CA ALA A 962 -9.69 5.38 -27.38
C ALA A 962 -10.60 4.39 -26.62
N SER A 963 -11.02 4.72 -25.40
CA SER A 963 -11.95 3.91 -24.61
C SER A 963 -13.33 3.74 -25.26
N VAL A 964 -13.83 4.78 -25.94
CA VAL A 964 -15.10 4.71 -26.67
C VAL A 964 -14.95 3.81 -27.90
N LEU A 965 -13.81 3.87 -28.60
CA LEU A 965 -13.54 2.99 -29.74
C LEU A 965 -13.51 1.52 -29.31
N ARG A 966 -12.82 1.19 -28.21
CA ARG A 966 -12.80 -0.18 -27.67
C ARG A 966 -14.16 -0.66 -27.20
N SER A 967 -14.94 0.21 -26.55
CA SER A 967 -16.35 -0.10 -26.19
C SER A 967 -17.20 -0.39 -27.43
N ALA A 968 -16.90 0.27 -28.56
CA ALA A 968 -17.49 0.02 -29.87
C ALA A 968 -16.84 -1.15 -30.65
N ARG A 969 -15.88 -1.86 -30.04
CA ARG A 969 -15.09 -2.96 -30.63
C ARG A 969 -14.32 -2.56 -31.89
N LEU A 970 -13.83 -1.33 -31.93
CA LEU A 970 -12.97 -0.79 -32.99
C LEU A 970 -11.55 -0.61 -32.47
N SER A 971 -10.57 -1.02 -33.27
CA SER A 971 -9.17 -0.70 -32.98
C SER A 971 -8.86 0.74 -33.39
N GLU A 972 -7.85 1.34 -32.76
CA GLU A 972 -7.38 2.68 -33.15
C GLU A 972 -6.96 2.71 -34.63
N GLU A 973 -6.31 1.64 -35.12
CA GLU A 973 -5.83 1.59 -36.50
C GLU A 973 -6.97 1.52 -37.53
N LEU A 974 -8.02 0.73 -37.24
CA LEU A 974 -9.22 0.69 -38.07
C LEU A 974 -9.95 2.04 -38.06
N TRP A 975 -9.99 2.72 -36.91
CA TRP A 975 -10.63 4.03 -36.82
C TRP A 975 -9.88 5.11 -37.63
N ARG A 976 -8.54 5.11 -37.58
CA ARG A 976 -7.69 6.08 -38.30
C ARG A 976 -7.91 6.08 -39.80
N THR A 977 -8.19 4.91 -40.37
CA THR A 977 -8.41 4.69 -41.80
C THR A 977 -9.89 4.64 -42.19
N SER A 978 -10.81 4.87 -41.24
CA SER A 978 -12.24 4.74 -41.49
C SER A 978 -12.83 5.90 -42.29
N ASP A 979 -13.78 5.56 -43.18
CA ASP A 979 -14.62 6.55 -43.86
C ASP A 979 -15.45 7.38 -42.87
N GLU A 980 -15.81 6.81 -41.72
CA GLU A 980 -16.56 7.50 -40.67
C GLU A 980 -15.77 8.69 -40.09
N LEU A 981 -14.48 8.51 -39.79
CA LEU A 981 -13.61 9.60 -39.34
C LEU A 981 -13.39 10.64 -40.45
N ALA A 982 -13.22 10.21 -41.70
CA ALA A 982 -13.09 11.11 -42.84
C ALA A 982 -14.34 11.99 -43.02
N HIS A 983 -15.53 11.40 -42.97
CA HIS A 983 -16.80 12.11 -43.06
C HIS A 983 -17.03 13.06 -41.88
N LEU A 984 -16.67 12.68 -40.65
CA LEU A 984 -16.75 13.57 -39.48
C LEU A 984 -15.86 14.81 -39.67
N LYS A 985 -14.60 14.63 -40.08
CA LYS A 985 -13.69 15.76 -40.34
C LYS A 985 -14.25 16.67 -41.42
N GLN A 986 -14.69 16.11 -42.55
CA GLN A 986 -15.23 16.88 -43.67
C GLN A 986 -16.46 17.70 -43.27
N TYR A 987 -17.42 17.09 -42.57
CA TYR A 987 -18.62 17.78 -42.14
C TYR A 987 -18.34 18.92 -41.16
N VAL A 988 -17.38 18.73 -40.25
CA VAL A 988 -16.98 19.79 -39.30
C VAL A 988 -16.27 20.94 -40.02
N THR A 989 -15.43 20.65 -41.03
CA THR A 989 -14.83 21.68 -41.88
C THR A 989 -15.89 22.47 -42.66
N GLU A 990 -16.92 21.80 -43.19
CA GLU A 990 -18.06 22.46 -43.86
C GLU A 990 -18.81 23.39 -42.89
N LEU A 991 -18.99 22.98 -41.62
CA LEU A 991 -19.61 23.83 -40.60
C LEU A 991 -18.80 25.10 -40.28
N MET A 992 -17.46 25.01 -40.25
CA MET A 992 -16.59 26.18 -40.04
C MET A 992 -16.66 27.17 -41.22
N GLY A 993 -16.73 26.65 -42.45
CA GLY A 993 -16.87 27.50 -43.64
C GLY A 993 -18.18 28.29 -43.65
N LEU A 994 -19.24 27.76 -43.04
CA LEU A 994 -20.55 28.42 -42.92
C LEU A 994 -20.61 29.46 -41.79
N SER A 995 -19.73 29.40 -40.78
CA SER A 995 -19.70 30.33 -39.64
C SER A 995 -18.84 31.58 -39.87
N GLY A 996 -18.19 31.70 -41.05
CA GLY A 996 -17.36 32.86 -41.39
C GLY A 996 -15.97 32.87 -40.71
N GLU A 997 -15.55 31.74 -40.12
CA GLU A 997 -14.20 31.60 -39.58
C GLU A 997 -13.18 31.36 -40.72
N SER A 998 -12.21 32.26 -40.85
CA SER A 998 -11.26 32.34 -41.96
C SER A 998 -10.18 31.24 -42.00
N THR A 999 -10.13 30.31 -41.04
CA THR A 999 -9.12 29.25 -40.99
C THR A 999 -9.58 28.04 -41.79
N SER A 1000 -9.60 28.16 -43.10
CA SER A 1000 -10.08 27.12 -44.01
C SER A 1000 -9.19 25.87 -44.07
N HIS A 1001 -8.02 25.85 -43.40
CA HIS A 1001 -7.05 24.75 -43.52
C HIS A 1001 -6.69 24.12 -42.16
N PRO A 1002 -6.83 22.79 -41.99
CA PRO A 1002 -6.52 22.09 -40.75
C PRO A 1002 -5.11 22.34 -40.20
N GLU A 1003 -4.14 22.61 -41.08
CA GLU A 1003 -2.74 22.89 -40.70
C GLU A 1003 -2.61 24.19 -39.90
N GLU A 1004 -3.32 25.25 -40.30
CA GLU A 1004 -3.36 26.53 -39.58
C GLU A 1004 -4.01 26.34 -38.20
N LEU A 1005 -5.12 25.59 -38.13
CA LEU A 1005 -5.76 25.26 -36.87
C LEU A 1005 -4.83 24.48 -35.94
N MET A 1006 -4.03 23.54 -36.47
CA MET A 1006 -3.05 22.81 -35.67
C MET A 1006 -1.95 23.76 -35.14
N ALA A 1007 -1.48 24.69 -35.96
CA ALA A 1007 -0.48 25.69 -35.58
C ALA A 1007 -0.98 26.66 -34.50
N THR A 1008 -2.28 27.00 -34.48
CA THR A 1008 -2.85 27.86 -33.41
C THR A 1008 -2.77 27.21 -32.03
N GLY A 1009 -2.81 25.88 -31.94
CA GLY A 1009 -2.85 25.14 -30.67
C GLY A 1009 -4.23 25.12 -30.01
N TYR A 1010 -4.58 23.99 -29.40
CA TYR A 1010 -5.96 23.71 -28.93
C TYR A 1010 -6.54 24.78 -28.00
N GLU A 1011 -5.77 25.27 -27.03
CA GLU A 1011 -6.28 26.21 -26.02
C GLU A 1011 -6.51 27.63 -26.59
N ASN A 1012 -5.93 27.95 -27.75
CA ASN A 1012 -6.13 29.23 -28.45
C ASN A 1012 -7.32 29.19 -29.41
N THR A 1013 -7.95 28.02 -29.60
CA THR A 1013 -9.16 27.91 -30.41
C THR A 1013 -10.39 28.49 -29.68
N PRO A 1014 -11.36 29.07 -30.40
CA PRO A 1014 -12.61 29.58 -29.83
C PRO A 1014 -13.31 28.59 -28.89
N GLY A 1015 -13.94 29.12 -27.85
CA GLY A 1015 -14.71 28.33 -26.89
C GLY A 1015 -15.92 27.66 -27.54
N CYS A 1016 -16.15 26.40 -27.21
CA CYS A 1016 -17.20 25.57 -27.85
C CYS A 1016 -18.63 25.95 -27.41
N LEU A 1017 -18.83 26.44 -26.18
CA LEU A 1017 -20.13 26.95 -25.73
C LEU A 1017 -19.99 28.43 -25.33
N PRO A 1018 -21.05 29.25 -25.51
CA PRO A 1018 -21.00 30.66 -25.16
C PRO A 1018 -20.84 30.82 -23.64
N GLU A 1019 -20.13 31.86 -23.21
CA GLU A 1019 -20.18 32.25 -21.80
C GLU A 1019 -21.63 32.57 -21.42
N PRO A 1020 -22.11 32.13 -20.25
CA PRO A 1020 -23.45 32.50 -19.80
C PRO A 1020 -23.54 34.02 -19.80
N THR A 1021 -24.42 34.57 -20.65
CA THR A 1021 -24.71 35.99 -20.71
C THR A 1021 -25.03 36.46 -19.29
N LYS A 1022 -24.27 37.43 -18.76
CA LYS A 1022 -24.68 38.16 -17.55
C LYS A 1022 -26.13 38.56 -17.77
N SER A 1023 -27.04 38.10 -16.91
CA SER A 1023 -28.42 38.55 -16.96
C SER A 1023 -28.41 40.07 -16.85
N ALA A 1024 -28.75 40.74 -17.95
CA ALA A 1024 -29.16 42.12 -17.91
C ALA A 1024 -30.48 42.14 -17.15
N ASN A 1025 -30.42 42.39 -15.84
CA ASN A 1025 -31.47 42.81 -14.88
C ASN A 1025 -30.85 42.68 -13.47
N GLY A 1026 -30.70 43.71 -12.65
CA GLY A 1026 -31.10 45.11 -12.72
C GLY A 1026 -30.38 45.92 -11.62
N ASN A 1027 -30.55 47.23 -11.69
CA ASN A 1027 -30.15 48.22 -10.68
C ASN A 1027 -30.51 47.85 -9.24
#